data_AF-A0A8H6Z580-F1
#
_entry.id   AF-A0A8H6Z580-F1
#
_cell.length_a   1.000
_cell.length_b   1.000
_cell.length_c   1.000
_cell.angle_alpha   90.00
_cell.angle_beta   90.00
_cell.angle_gamma   90.00
#
_symmetry.space_group_name_H-M   'P 1'
#
loop_
_entity.id
_entity.type
_entity.pdbx_description
1 polymer ?
#
loop_
_entity_poly.entity_id
_entity_poly.type
_entity_poly.pdbx_seq_one_letter_code
_entity_poly.pdbx_strand_id
1 'polypeptide(L)'
;MSFWWNTTLLPIISFMRHANYPEEAVQSYTLFFRAKILPLLGSPECSAYPSWMTDDHTPLEFSLARGNAGELLVRFAIEPSALALVGDRSVETLRNTLESLSLSLDMEPDFDLDWFDICAQELLLADAHSLPEQMDHPVSEIFIGFDCAYYSAAMKVYFMPRIRALATGQSPEEMLMLSTARMGLKKPWAEITRFLSHFVSNDRPEIEIVAVDCVPGAKNRLKIYFRTHLLSYAHMENLLTLGGALCSSDVSVGLRKARLLWNAMTAGTPAGSSCYFPSGLIYYELRQNHDFPSSKVYLPVRRYLPNDLAISKSIEGLDFPPSFSTTYSCFAQAVFSHRALSARTGIHTYVCCTVKPGAGDISLYYSPEAFAPERTGDLRGYGTIRYSLTQPPSAADAQNIATLWVREWERLISGPSLRDTAFCLTPDCCLRDLLVFSPTFRMLEGRVKIVEHLQSAPRSFSGFKILGRSTFKVVTDSLRLIQGRLRFEDDDATYTAVFTLASSGDTPWRCWALLTVLHGFKKSRISPILRSHDTEFDAVIIGAGQAGLATAAQLSRLGLKTCVIERSKRVGDPWRNRYRFLEFNTPKDFSHLPFLPFPDEWPMFPSATLVADHLEKYAQNLNSDIRTSTETVRADYDEVQKAWTVQLKHEDGSAFTLMSSHLIIATGVDILGGQKPKIPELPGLGNFLGEVYHSTAVRDVNQWIGKRVVVFGAGCSGHDICMALSKQGAAEVTMIQRSSTAVISRDVLLKLFPDMYTGENRPSIDVADELYLALPTPISKLLRGSMMKKLALLDADLHHELQSSGFQLPTGESDFIERLTVRRGGYYIDQGCSRLIANGSIKLKPYNLIHSLVPNGIALKNGDELLADTIIFATGFESDSKPAVFLDDAIYSKTGKIGGIDTEGEAIGLWRPSGHDHLWFAGGDLFNCRFYSRLLALQIFRAQSLSGL
;
A
#
# COMPACT_ATOMS: atom_id res chain seq x y z
N MET A 1 -10.45 6.08 11.64
CA MET A 1 -10.79 5.81 10.21
C MET A 1 -10.43 4.39 9.76
N SER A 2 -9.18 3.93 9.88
CA SER A 2 -8.77 2.59 9.39
C SER A 2 -9.51 1.41 10.03
N PHE A 3 -9.93 1.54 11.29
CA PHE A 3 -10.82 0.57 11.94
C PHE A 3 -12.13 0.41 11.16
N TRP A 4 -12.90 1.49 11.03
CA TRP A 4 -14.16 1.49 10.29
C TRP A 4 -13.99 1.08 8.83
N TRP A 5 -12.91 1.50 8.17
CA TRP A 5 -12.60 1.03 6.83
C TRP A 5 -12.57 -0.51 6.73
N ASN A 6 -11.85 -1.15 7.66
CA ASN A 6 -11.67 -2.60 7.64
C ASN A 6 -12.91 -3.37 8.11
N THR A 7 -13.66 -2.82 9.07
CA THR A 7 -14.80 -3.52 9.69
C THR A 7 -16.10 -3.27 8.96
N THR A 8 -16.27 -2.16 8.23
CA THR A 8 -17.52 -1.83 7.54
C THR A 8 -17.37 -1.70 6.03
N LEU A 9 -16.46 -0.85 5.53
CA LEU A 9 -16.36 -0.57 4.09
C LEU A 9 -15.85 -1.75 3.27
N LEU A 10 -14.83 -2.47 3.73
CA LEU A 10 -14.32 -3.65 2.99
C LEU A 10 -15.40 -4.71 2.77
N PRO A 11 -16.23 -5.09 3.77
CA PRO A 11 -17.42 -5.89 3.54
C PRO A 11 -18.33 -5.31 2.46
N ILE A 12 -18.71 -4.03 2.53
CA ILE A 12 -19.59 -3.38 1.56
C ILE A 12 -19.02 -3.45 0.14
N ILE A 13 -17.72 -3.19 -0.05
CA ILE A 13 -17.03 -3.32 -1.35
C ILE A 13 -17.12 -4.76 -1.87
N SER A 14 -16.90 -5.75 -1.00
CA SER A 14 -17.03 -7.16 -1.37
C SER A 14 -18.46 -7.47 -1.84
N PHE A 15 -19.47 -6.97 -1.13
CA PHE A 15 -20.87 -7.10 -1.53
C PHE A 15 -21.15 -6.44 -2.89
N MET A 16 -20.64 -5.23 -3.15
CA MET A 16 -20.82 -4.53 -4.43
C MET A 16 -20.20 -5.31 -5.59
N ARG A 17 -18.99 -5.84 -5.41
CA ARG A 17 -18.34 -6.67 -6.44
C ARG A 17 -19.11 -7.95 -6.74
N HIS A 18 -19.62 -8.62 -5.71
CA HIS A 18 -20.46 -9.81 -5.89
C HIS A 18 -21.84 -9.49 -6.47
N ALA A 19 -22.33 -8.27 -6.29
CA ALA A 19 -23.54 -7.74 -6.90
C ALA A 19 -23.31 -7.20 -8.34
N ASN A 20 -22.14 -7.46 -8.92
CA ASN A 20 -21.75 -7.05 -10.28
C ASN A 20 -21.77 -5.53 -10.51
N TYR A 21 -21.44 -4.74 -9.49
CA TYR A 21 -21.27 -3.30 -9.67
C TYR A 21 -20.08 -3.04 -10.61
N PRO A 22 -20.20 -2.08 -11.56
CA PRO A 22 -19.07 -1.60 -12.34
C PRO A 22 -17.94 -1.09 -11.44
N GLU A 23 -16.67 -1.30 -11.79
CA GLU A 23 -15.55 -0.90 -10.92
C GLU A 23 -15.50 0.62 -10.69
N GLU A 24 -15.93 1.43 -11.66
CA GLU A 24 -16.08 2.89 -11.52
C GLU A 24 -17.11 3.26 -10.43
N ALA A 25 -18.21 2.51 -10.34
CA ALA A 25 -19.21 2.67 -9.29
C ALA A 25 -18.62 2.30 -7.92
N VAL A 26 -17.92 1.15 -7.85
CA VAL A 26 -17.24 0.69 -6.63
C VAL A 26 -16.26 1.75 -6.13
N GLN A 27 -15.48 2.37 -7.02
CA GLN A 27 -14.55 3.44 -6.68
C GLN A 27 -15.28 4.70 -6.18
N SER A 28 -16.36 5.10 -6.84
CA SER A 28 -17.16 6.27 -6.45
C SER A 28 -17.76 6.10 -5.05
N TYR A 29 -18.38 4.95 -4.77
CA TYR A 29 -18.88 4.62 -3.44
C TYR A 29 -17.77 4.50 -2.39
N THR A 30 -16.61 3.98 -2.77
CA THR A 30 -15.45 3.90 -1.87
C THR A 30 -14.98 5.29 -1.45
N LEU A 31 -14.90 6.23 -2.39
CA LEU A 31 -14.51 7.62 -2.11
C LEU A 31 -15.56 8.34 -1.27
N PHE A 32 -16.84 8.23 -1.64
CA PHE A 32 -17.96 8.79 -0.89
C PHE A 32 -17.95 8.29 0.56
N PHE A 33 -17.88 6.97 0.75
CA PHE A 33 -17.90 6.38 2.07
C PHE A 33 -16.69 6.82 2.90
N ARG A 34 -15.50 6.85 2.31
CA ARG A 34 -14.27 7.29 2.99
C ARG A 34 -14.34 8.75 3.44
N ALA A 35 -14.77 9.63 2.54
CA ALA A 35 -14.71 11.06 2.74
C ALA A 35 -15.87 11.59 3.60
N LYS A 36 -17.05 10.96 3.50
CA LYS A 36 -18.29 11.50 4.07
C LYS A 36 -18.91 10.61 5.14
N ILE A 37 -18.82 9.28 5.00
CA ILE A 37 -19.46 8.35 5.94
C ILE A 37 -18.56 8.03 7.13
N LEU A 38 -17.28 7.68 6.90
CA LEU A 38 -16.36 7.32 7.98
C LEU A 38 -16.23 8.39 9.10
N PRO A 39 -16.21 9.71 8.80
CA PRO A 39 -16.18 10.73 9.85
C PRO A 39 -17.43 10.75 10.73
N LEU A 40 -18.59 10.33 10.21
CA LEU A 40 -19.86 10.35 10.94
C LEU A 40 -20.02 9.18 11.91
N LEU A 41 -19.27 8.08 11.72
CA LEU A 41 -19.35 6.88 12.57
C LEU A 41 -18.73 7.06 13.98
N GLY A 42 -18.07 8.18 14.25
CA GLY A 42 -17.45 8.46 15.55
C GLY A 42 -16.17 7.66 15.83
N SER A 43 -15.66 7.76 17.06
CA SER A 43 -14.44 7.05 17.48
C SER A 43 -14.75 5.60 17.91
N PRO A 44 -14.00 4.60 17.44
CA PRO A 44 -14.18 3.20 17.84
C PRO A 44 -13.71 2.89 19.27
N GLU A 45 -13.05 3.84 19.96
CA GLU A 45 -12.51 3.66 21.31
C GLU A 45 -13.43 4.22 22.41
N CYS A 46 -14.41 5.05 22.04
CA CYS A 46 -15.38 5.63 22.95
C CYS A 46 -16.70 4.87 22.86
N SER A 47 -16.90 3.86 23.71
CA SER A 47 -18.19 3.21 23.94
C SER A 47 -19.20 4.09 24.69
N ALA A 48 -19.07 5.42 24.64
CA ALA A 48 -19.92 6.36 25.37
C ALA A 48 -21.32 6.51 24.74
N TYR A 49 -21.46 6.18 23.44
CA TYR A 49 -22.73 6.21 22.72
C TYR A 49 -22.95 4.86 22.02
N PRO A 50 -23.52 3.87 22.73
CA PRO A 50 -23.78 2.55 22.16
C PRO A 50 -24.92 2.62 21.15
N SER A 51 -24.61 2.46 19.86
CA SER A 51 -25.64 2.46 18.81
C SER A 51 -26.67 1.37 19.06
N TRP A 52 -27.95 1.69 18.83
CA TRP A 52 -29.03 0.71 18.83
C TRP A 52 -29.09 -0.12 17.55
N MET A 53 -28.40 0.31 16.48
CA MET A 53 -28.54 -0.24 15.13
C MET A 53 -28.17 -1.72 15.04
N THR A 54 -27.20 -2.17 15.83
CA THR A 54 -26.70 -3.54 15.82
C THR A 54 -26.46 -4.05 17.25
N ASP A 55 -26.51 -5.37 17.44
CA ASP A 55 -26.36 -5.99 18.77
C ASP A 55 -24.98 -5.76 19.40
N ASP A 56 -23.93 -5.52 18.60
CA ASP A 56 -22.59 -5.19 19.09
C ASP A 56 -22.33 -3.68 19.16
N HIS A 57 -23.37 -2.87 18.97
CA HIS A 57 -23.34 -1.41 18.99
C HIS A 57 -22.53 -0.75 17.86
N THR A 58 -22.26 -1.48 16.78
CA THR A 58 -21.76 -0.88 15.55
C THR A 58 -22.77 0.13 15.00
N PRO A 59 -22.40 1.42 14.78
CA PRO A 59 -23.28 2.46 14.26
C PRO A 59 -23.48 2.36 12.73
N LEU A 60 -23.47 1.14 12.20
CA LEU A 60 -23.64 0.87 10.79
C LEU A 60 -24.23 -0.53 10.57
N GLU A 61 -25.25 -0.62 9.72
CA GLU A 61 -25.81 -1.86 9.20
C GLU A 61 -25.84 -1.78 7.67
N PHE A 62 -25.60 -2.89 6.99
CA PHE A 62 -25.76 -2.95 5.54
C PHE A 62 -26.66 -4.10 5.11
N SER A 63 -27.18 -4.03 3.89
CA SER A 63 -28.19 -4.96 3.41
C SER A 63 -28.12 -5.19 1.91
N LEU A 64 -28.65 -6.32 1.48
CA LEU A 64 -28.89 -6.67 0.08
C LEU A 64 -30.39 -6.68 -0.20
N ALA A 65 -30.79 -6.13 -1.34
CA ALA A 65 -32.16 -6.24 -1.87
C ALA A 65 -32.16 -6.32 -3.39
N ARG A 66 -33.31 -6.67 -3.99
CA ARG A 66 -33.52 -6.48 -5.43
C ARG A 66 -33.89 -5.03 -5.72
N GLY A 67 -33.28 -4.48 -6.76
CA GLY A 67 -33.69 -3.24 -7.40
C GLY A 67 -34.87 -3.44 -8.35
N ASN A 68 -35.33 -2.35 -8.95
CA ASN A 68 -36.51 -2.36 -9.80
C ASN A 68 -36.27 -3.08 -11.14
N ALA A 69 -35.02 -3.17 -11.61
CA ALA A 69 -34.65 -3.91 -12.81
C ALA A 69 -34.21 -5.37 -12.49
N GLY A 70 -34.39 -5.82 -11.25
CA GLY A 70 -34.03 -7.16 -10.78
C GLY A 70 -32.56 -7.32 -10.39
N GLU A 71 -31.76 -6.26 -10.50
CA GLU A 71 -30.37 -6.18 -10.07
C GLU A 71 -30.24 -6.30 -8.55
N LEU A 72 -29.08 -6.76 -8.08
CA LEU A 72 -28.79 -6.85 -6.65
C LEU A 72 -28.26 -5.49 -6.17
N LEU A 73 -28.99 -4.85 -5.26
CA LEU A 73 -28.63 -3.56 -4.69
C LEU A 73 -28.03 -3.70 -3.30
N VAL A 74 -26.83 -3.15 -3.12
CA VAL A 74 -26.22 -2.93 -1.81
C VAL A 74 -26.80 -1.65 -1.21
N ARG A 75 -27.18 -1.71 0.06
CA ARG A 75 -27.68 -0.57 0.82
C ARG A 75 -26.99 -0.53 2.18
N PHE A 76 -26.79 0.63 2.75
CA PHE A 76 -26.28 0.73 4.11
C PHE A 76 -26.96 1.88 4.86
N ALA A 77 -27.04 1.76 6.18
CA ALA A 77 -27.49 2.81 7.07
C ALA A 77 -26.44 3.07 8.14
N ILE A 78 -26.33 4.33 8.56
CA ILE A 78 -25.42 4.76 9.61
C ILE A 78 -26.17 5.49 10.69
N GLU A 79 -25.68 5.37 11.92
CA GLU A 79 -25.96 6.34 12.94
C GLU A 79 -24.82 7.36 12.94
N PRO A 80 -25.11 8.67 12.79
CA PRO A 80 -24.06 9.69 12.80
C PRO A 80 -23.56 9.96 14.24
N SER A 81 -23.06 8.93 14.92
CA SER A 81 -22.65 8.95 16.33
C SER A 81 -21.58 9.99 16.65
N ALA A 82 -20.80 10.44 15.66
CA ALA A 82 -19.87 11.55 15.84
C ALA A 82 -20.57 12.86 16.26
N LEU A 83 -21.79 13.12 15.78
CA LEU A 83 -22.59 14.29 16.15
C LEU A 83 -23.02 14.23 17.61
N ALA A 84 -23.36 13.04 18.09
CA ALA A 84 -23.71 12.82 19.49
C ALA A 84 -22.52 13.07 20.44
N LEU A 85 -21.28 12.78 20.00
CA LEU A 85 -20.06 12.96 20.80
C LEU A 85 -19.66 14.44 20.97
N VAL A 86 -19.99 15.30 20.01
CA VAL A 86 -19.67 16.75 20.07
C VAL A 86 -20.79 17.58 20.69
N GLY A 87 -21.89 16.94 21.11
CA GLY A 87 -23.00 17.57 21.82
C GLY A 87 -23.99 18.37 20.95
N ASP A 88 -23.79 18.41 19.63
CA ASP A 88 -24.68 19.10 18.69
C ASP A 88 -25.58 18.10 17.96
N ARG A 89 -26.80 17.93 18.48
CA ARG A 89 -27.86 17.08 17.91
C ARG A 89 -29.04 17.90 17.39
N SER A 90 -28.82 19.18 17.09
CA SER A 90 -29.89 20.03 16.62
C SER A 90 -30.45 19.53 15.27
N VAL A 91 -31.75 19.72 15.05
CA VAL A 91 -32.40 19.42 13.76
C VAL A 91 -31.69 20.15 12.62
N GLU A 92 -31.19 21.36 12.89
CA GLU A 92 -30.43 22.17 11.94
C GLU A 92 -29.09 21.52 11.56
N THR A 93 -28.31 21.02 12.52
CA THR A 93 -27.05 20.32 12.25
C THR A 93 -27.28 19.01 11.49
N LEU A 94 -28.36 18.29 11.80
CA LEU A 94 -28.77 17.10 11.05
C LEU A 94 -29.14 17.46 9.61
N ARG A 95 -29.93 18.51 9.41
CA ARG A 95 -30.31 19.02 8.08
C ARG A 95 -29.08 19.39 7.25
N ASN A 96 -28.17 20.19 7.81
CA ASN A 96 -26.93 20.60 7.14
C ASN A 96 -26.04 19.39 6.78
N THR A 97 -26.03 18.35 7.62
CA THR A 97 -25.31 17.10 7.34
C THR A 97 -25.91 16.39 6.13
N LEU A 98 -27.25 16.28 6.05
CA LEU A 98 -27.96 15.66 4.92
C LEU A 98 -27.73 16.43 3.60
N GLU A 99 -27.77 17.76 3.63
CA GLU A 99 -27.47 18.60 2.46
C GLU A 99 -26.01 18.46 2.01
N SER A 100 -25.05 18.41 2.93
CA SER A 100 -23.64 18.17 2.59
C SER A 100 -23.40 16.79 1.96
N LEU A 101 -24.12 15.77 2.45
CA LEU A 101 -24.06 14.41 1.90
C LEU A 101 -24.61 14.36 0.47
N SER A 102 -25.68 15.11 0.18
CA SER A 102 -26.30 15.10 -1.15
C SER A 102 -25.45 15.73 -2.25
N LEU A 103 -24.51 16.61 -1.90
CA LEU A 103 -23.59 17.26 -2.85
C LEU A 103 -22.38 16.39 -3.25
N SER A 104 -22.19 15.23 -2.63
CA SER A 104 -20.91 14.50 -2.66
C SER A 104 -20.91 13.23 -3.52
N LEU A 105 -22.09 12.80 -3.98
CA LEU A 105 -22.33 11.67 -4.86
C LEU A 105 -23.42 12.11 -5.85
N ASP A 106 -23.51 11.52 -7.05
CA ASP A 106 -24.65 11.72 -7.94
C ASP A 106 -25.91 11.14 -7.26
N MET A 107 -26.55 11.96 -6.42
CA MET A 107 -27.84 11.64 -5.82
C MET A 107 -28.90 11.63 -6.91
N GLU A 108 -29.98 10.88 -6.71
CA GLU A 108 -31.13 11.01 -7.60
C GLU A 108 -31.53 12.49 -7.76
N PRO A 109 -31.84 12.98 -8.98
CA PRO A 109 -31.90 14.40 -9.33
C PRO A 109 -32.97 15.22 -8.61
N ASP A 110 -33.77 14.59 -7.76
CA ASP A 110 -34.86 15.20 -7.01
C ASP A 110 -34.60 15.03 -5.50
N PHE A 111 -33.48 15.56 -4.99
CA PHE A 111 -33.21 15.59 -3.55
C PHE A 111 -34.09 16.63 -2.85
N ASP A 112 -34.80 16.23 -1.78
CA ASP A 112 -35.72 17.10 -1.04
C ASP A 112 -35.81 16.69 0.43
N LEU A 113 -36.00 17.66 1.32
CA LEU A 113 -36.03 17.45 2.77
C LEU A 113 -37.36 17.88 3.42
N ASP A 114 -38.41 18.19 2.67
CA ASP A 114 -39.68 18.69 3.24
C ASP A 114 -40.30 17.67 4.22
N TRP A 115 -40.31 16.39 3.85
CA TRP A 115 -40.83 15.34 4.73
C TRP A 115 -39.87 15.01 5.87
N PHE A 116 -38.56 15.23 5.69
CA PHE A 116 -37.60 15.18 6.79
C PHE A 116 -37.93 16.27 7.81
N ASP A 117 -38.18 17.52 7.40
CA ASP A 117 -38.47 18.63 8.31
C ASP A 117 -39.75 18.39 9.11
N ILE A 118 -40.81 17.91 8.44
CA ILE A 118 -42.07 17.54 9.11
C ILE A 118 -41.77 16.48 10.18
N CYS A 119 -41.09 15.39 9.83
CA CYS A 119 -40.78 14.32 10.78
C CYS A 119 -39.83 14.76 11.89
N ALA A 120 -38.79 15.52 11.59
CA ALA A 120 -37.84 16.02 12.59
C ALA A 120 -38.55 16.92 13.61
N GLN A 121 -39.43 17.81 13.14
CA GLN A 121 -40.23 18.68 13.99
C GLN A 121 -41.21 17.93 14.90
N GLU A 122 -41.75 16.79 14.46
CA GLU A 122 -42.78 16.04 15.21
C GLU A 122 -42.21 14.85 16.01
N LEU A 123 -41.04 14.32 15.65
CA LEU A 123 -40.53 13.04 16.18
C LEU A 123 -39.20 13.17 16.96
N LEU A 124 -38.41 14.23 16.77
CA LEU A 124 -37.14 14.44 17.48
C LEU A 124 -37.28 15.43 18.64
N LEU A 125 -36.43 15.35 19.66
CA LEU A 125 -36.40 16.32 20.75
C LEU A 125 -35.61 17.57 20.32
N ALA A 126 -36.16 18.77 20.51
CA ALA A 126 -35.56 20.01 19.99
C ALA A 126 -34.30 20.48 20.75
N ASP A 127 -34.14 20.09 22.03
CA ASP A 127 -33.01 20.47 22.88
C ASP A 127 -32.48 19.25 23.67
N ALA A 128 -31.16 19.03 23.60
CA ALA A 128 -30.45 17.93 24.24
C ALA A 128 -30.41 18.02 25.78
N HIS A 129 -30.67 19.20 26.37
CA HIS A 129 -30.72 19.39 27.82
C HIS A 129 -31.99 18.84 28.50
N SER A 130 -32.96 18.39 27.70
CA SER A 130 -34.27 17.89 28.14
C SER A 130 -34.36 16.35 28.23
N LEU A 131 -33.24 15.64 28.21
CA LEU A 131 -33.25 14.18 28.36
C LEU A 131 -33.84 13.77 29.74
N PRO A 132 -34.79 12.83 29.80
CA PRO A 132 -35.37 12.37 31.06
C PRO A 132 -34.30 11.82 32.02
N GLU A 133 -34.36 12.18 33.31
CA GLU A 133 -33.42 11.73 34.36
C GLU A 133 -33.32 10.19 34.54
N GLN A 134 -34.22 9.43 33.92
CA GLN A 134 -34.36 7.97 34.06
C GLN A 134 -33.61 7.15 33.00
N MET A 135 -32.75 7.75 32.16
CA MET A 135 -31.99 7.02 31.14
C MET A 135 -30.54 6.76 31.56
N ASP A 136 -30.17 5.48 31.70
CA ASP A 136 -28.82 5.04 32.07
C ASP A 136 -27.76 5.28 30.96
N HIS A 137 -28.18 5.39 29.69
CA HIS A 137 -27.31 5.60 28.52
C HIS A 137 -28.00 6.43 27.43
N PRO A 138 -27.25 7.15 26.57
CA PRO A 138 -27.85 7.89 25.46
C PRO A 138 -28.41 6.92 24.42
N VAL A 139 -29.65 7.17 23.98
CA VAL A 139 -30.41 6.31 23.07
C VAL A 139 -30.37 6.88 21.64
N SER A 140 -30.36 6.00 20.63
CA SER A 140 -30.44 6.35 19.21
C SER A 140 -31.72 7.13 18.87
N GLU A 141 -31.57 8.21 18.11
CA GLU A 141 -32.69 9.07 17.67
C GLU A 141 -32.86 9.10 16.15
N ILE A 142 -31.76 8.99 15.41
CA ILE A 142 -31.74 9.15 13.96
C ILE A 142 -30.73 8.23 13.28
N PHE A 143 -31.14 7.64 12.16
CA PHE A 143 -30.24 6.94 11.23
C PHE A 143 -30.37 7.52 9.81
N ILE A 144 -29.30 7.41 9.02
CA ILE A 144 -29.23 7.86 7.63
C ILE A 144 -28.95 6.64 6.76
N GLY A 145 -29.85 6.32 5.83
CA GLY A 145 -29.74 5.18 4.91
C GLY A 145 -29.46 5.60 3.48
N PHE A 146 -28.76 4.74 2.75
CA PHE A 146 -28.40 4.90 1.35
C PHE A 146 -28.76 3.64 0.57
N ASP A 147 -29.62 3.79 -0.44
CA ASP A 147 -29.80 2.78 -1.48
C ASP A 147 -28.81 3.08 -2.60
N CYS A 148 -27.81 2.22 -2.81
CA CYS A 148 -26.74 2.46 -3.79
C CYS A 148 -27.09 1.80 -5.12
N ALA A 149 -27.65 2.51 -6.09
CA ALA A 149 -27.75 2.02 -7.46
C ALA A 149 -26.36 1.99 -8.13
N TYR A 150 -26.23 1.55 -9.38
CA TYR A 150 -24.89 1.47 -10.01
C TYR A 150 -24.26 2.86 -10.21
N TYR A 151 -25.03 3.90 -10.47
CA TYR A 151 -24.49 5.24 -10.75
C TYR A 151 -25.20 6.35 -9.98
N SER A 152 -26.04 6.00 -9.00
CA SER A 152 -26.74 6.99 -8.19
C SER A 152 -27.10 6.44 -6.81
N ALA A 153 -27.30 7.30 -5.82
CA ALA A 153 -27.86 6.87 -4.53
C ALA A 153 -29.15 7.60 -4.18
N ALA A 154 -30.05 6.89 -3.50
CA ALA A 154 -31.20 7.47 -2.84
C ALA A 154 -30.97 7.48 -1.32
N MET A 155 -31.14 8.64 -0.69
CA MET A 155 -30.97 8.81 0.75
C MET A 155 -32.31 8.71 1.49
N LYS A 156 -32.26 8.19 2.71
CA LYS A 156 -33.40 8.00 3.60
C LYS A 156 -33.03 8.39 5.00
N VAL A 157 -34.00 8.84 5.77
CA VAL A 157 -33.82 9.17 7.19
C VAL A 157 -34.79 8.34 8.02
N TYR A 158 -34.29 7.79 9.12
CA TYR A 158 -35.01 6.99 10.08
C TYR A 158 -35.03 7.73 11.41
N PHE A 159 -36.20 7.81 12.04
CA PHE A 159 -36.46 8.51 13.29
C PHE A 159 -36.93 7.51 14.35
N MET A 160 -36.43 7.66 15.58
CA MET A 160 -36.84 6.88 16.73
C MET A 160 -37.62 7.76 17.72
N PRO A 161 -38.97 7.77 17.68
CA PRO A 161 -39.79 8.73 18.43
C PRO A 161 -39.80 8.48 19.96
N ARG A 162 -39.19 7.39 20.43
CA ARG A 162 -39.26 6.95 21.83
C ARG A 162 -38.76 8.01 22.81
N ILE A 163 -37.66 8.71 22.51
CA ILE A 163 -37.11 9.72 23.42
C ILE A 163 -38.09 10.88 23.57
N ARG A 164 -38.62 11.39 22.45
CA ARG A 164 -39.62 12.45 22.47
C ARG A 164 -40.91 12.01 23.17
N ALA A 165 -41.36 10.78 22.96
CA ALA A 165 -42.55 10.24 23.61
C ALA A 165 -42.40 10.22 25.14
N LEU A 166 -41.22 9.79 25.63
CA LEU A 166 -40.91 9.82 27.05
C LEU A 166 -40.80 11.24 27.61
N ALA A 167 -40.20 12.17 26.85
CA ALA A 167 -40.02 13.55 27.29
C ALA A 167 -41.33 14.37 27.30
N THR A 168 -42.25 14.08 26.38
CA THR A 168 -43.49 14.88 26.17
C THR A 168 -44.75 14.21 26.71
N GLY A 169 -44.72 12.91 26.99
CA GLY A 169 -45.89 12.09 27.34
C GLY A 169 -46.83 11.81 26.16
N GLN A 170 -46.53 12.31 24.95
CA GLN A 170 -47.30 12.02 23.75
C GLN A 170 -46.93 10.64 23.20
N SER A 171 -47.92 9.88 22.75
CA SER A 171 -47.68 8.61 22.07
C SER A 171 -47.12 8.82 20.66
N PRO A 172 -46.30 7.90 20.13
CA PRO A 172 -45.85 7.96 18.73
C PRO A 172 -47.00 8.01 17.71
N GLU A 173 -48.16 7.43 18.03
CA GLU A 173 -49.36 7.49 17.18
C GLU A 173 -49.93 8.91 17.08
N GLU A 174 -49.97 9.66 18.19
CA GLU A 174 -50.40 11.06 18.21
C GLU A 174 -49.46 11.96 17.41
N MET A 175 -48.14 11.76 17.54
CA MET A 175 -47.13 12.49 16.76
C MET A 175 -47.27 12.23 15.25
N LEU A 176 -47.52 10.97 14.87
CA LEU A 176 -47.70 10.58 13.47
C LEU A 176 -49.02 11.06 12.88
N MET A 177 -50.07 11.23 13.69
CA MET A 177 -51.34 11.79 13.21
C MET A 177 -51.15 13.19 12.61
N LEU A 178 -50.31 14.03 13.22
CA LEU A 178 -49.98 15.37 12.70
C LEU A 178 -49.11 15.27 11.44
N SER A 179 -48.07 14.44 11.47
CA SER A 179 -47.15 14.24 10.34
C SER A 179 -47.89 13.74 9.09
N THR A 180 -48.70 12.69 9.23
CA THR A 180 -49.48 12.09 8.13
C THR A 180 -50.55 13.04 7.58
N ALA A 181 -51.14 13.89 8.41
CA ALA A 181 -52.06 14.92 7.96
C ALA A 181 -51.36 15.97 7.07
N ARG A 182 -50.18 16.46 7.48
CA ARG A 182 -49.36 17.42 6.71
C ARG A 182 -48.84 16.84 5.40
N MET A 183 -48.54 15.54 5.38
CA MET A 183 -48.03 14.82 4.20
C MET A 183 -49.13 14.34 3.23
N GLY A 184 -50.41 14.51 3.55
CA GLY A 184 -51.52 14.03 2.71
C GLY A 184 -51.75 12.51 2.77
N LEU A 185 -51.38 11.87 3.87
CA LEU A 185 -51.42 10.40 4.06
C LEU A 185 -52.56 9.93 4.99
N LYS A 186 -53.59 10.78 5.22
CA LYS A 186 -54.67 10.51 6.19
C LYS A 186 -55.40 9.18 5.93
N LYS A 187 -55.71 8.87 4.68
CA LYS A 187 -56.45 7.66 4.31
C LYS A 187 -55.67 6.37 4.64
N PRO A 188 -54.45 6.14 4.10
CA PRO A 188 -53.72 4.92 4.42
C PRO A 188 -53.31 4.85 5.90
N TRP A 189 -53.14 5.99 6.59
CA TRP A 189 -52.95 6.01 8.04
C TRP A 189 -54.18 5.54 8.81
N ALA A 190 -55.38 5.97 8.41
CA ALA A 190 -56.63 5.54 9.03
C ALA A 190 -56.89 4.02 8.89
N GLU A 191 -56.46 3.40 7.78
CA GLU A 191 -56.54 1.95 7.60
C GLU A 191 -55.69 1.21 8.64
N ILE A 192 -54.46 1.69 8.88
CA ILE A 192 -53.54 1.09 9.86
C ILE A 192 -54.07 1.26 11.28
N THR A 193 -54.49 2.47 11.67
CA THR A 193 -54.99 2.71 13.03
C THR A 193 -56.29 1.97 13.32
N ARG A 194 -57.18 1.86 12.34
CA ARG A 194 -58.38 1.01 12.45
C ARG A 194 -58.03 -0.45 12.61
N PHE A 195 -57.03 -0.96 11.90
CA PHE A 195 -56.58 -2.33 12.10
C PHE A 195 -56.01 -2.53 13.52
N LEU A 196 -55.14 -1.62 13.97
CA LEU A 196 -54.51 -1.69 15.29
C LEU A 196 -55.51 -1.61 16.45
N SER A 197 -56.65 -0.93 16.29
CA SER A 197 -57.69 -0.85 17.32
C SER A 197 -58.38 -2.19 17.62
N HIS A 198 -58.17 -3.23 16.79
CA HIS A 198 -58.70 -4.58 17.03
C HIS A 198 -57.82 -5.43 17.95
N PHE A 199 -56.62 -4.98 18.31
CA PHE A 199 -55.71 -5.72 19.19
C PHE A 199 -55.97 -5.40 20.68
N VAL A 200 -55.84 -6.41 21.54
CA VAL A 200 -55.82 -6.25 22.99
C VAL A 200 -54.45 -5.70 23.41
N SER A 201 -54.37 -4.93 24.51
CA SER A 201 -53.19 -4.15 24.92
C SER A 201 -51.86 -4.91 24.90
N ASN A 202 -51.85 -6.21 25.26
CA ASN A 202 -50.63 -6.99 25.38
C ASN A 202 -50.12 -7.59 24.05
N ASP A 203 -50.97 -7.66 23.01
CA ASP A 203 -50.62 -8.23 21.69
C ASP A 203 -50.49 -7.14 20.60
N ARG A 204 -50.78 -5.88 20.94
CA ARG A 204 -50.79 -4.76 20.00
C ARG A 204 -49.36 -4.42 19.55
N PRO A 205 -49.10 -4.34 18.23
CA PRO A 205 -47.81 -3.87 17.73
C PRO A 205 -47.54 -2.40 18.08
N GLU A 206 -46.30 -2.08 18.46
CA GLU A 206 -45.90 -0.73 18.89
C GLU A 206 -44.98 -0.06 17.86
N ILE A 207 -45.11 1.25 17.64
CA ILE A 207 -44.24 1.99 16.71
C ILE A 207 -42.84 2.12 17.30
N GLU A 208 -41.85 1.63 16.55
CA GLU A 208 -40.44 1.70 16.93
C GLU A 208 -39.67 2.71 16.08
N ILE A 209 -39.87 2.69 14.75
CA ILE A 209 -39.09 3.48 13.80
C ILE A 209 -40.04 4.10 12.77
N VAL A 210 -39.79 5.34 12.39
CA VAL A 210 -40.45 6.02 11.27
C VAL A 210 -39.37 6.40 10.27
N ALA A 211 -39.59 6.20 8.97
CA ALA A 211 -38.62 6.59 7.96
C ALA A 211 -39.25 7.27 6.77
N VAL A 212 -38.52 8.21 6.18
CA VAL A 212 -38.88 8.92 4.95
C VAL A 212 -37.72 8.86 3.97
N ASP A 213 -38.02 9.00 2.69
CA ASP A 213 -36.99 9.19 1.68
C ASP A 213 -36.68 10.69 1.53
N CYS A 214 -35.49 11.05 1.06
CA CYS A 214 -35.13 12.44 0.82
C CYS A 214 -35.45 12.87 -0.62
N VAL A 215 -36.74 12.80 -0.98
CA VAL A 215 -37.28 13.12 -2.32
C VAL A 215 -38.62 13.86 -2.22
N PRO A 216 -39.07 14.60 -3.25
CA PRO A 216 -40.32 15.35 -3.21
C PRO A 216 -41.53 14.49 -2.84
N GLY A 217 -42.51 15.10 -2.19
CA GLY A 217 -43.68 14.39 -1.62
C GLY A 217 -44.42 13.46 -2.58
N ALA A 218 -44.46 13.77 -3.88
CA ALA A 218 -45.10 12.91 -4.89
C ALA A 218 -44.38 11.56 -5.11
N LYS A 219 -43.08 11.49 -4.82
CA LYS A 219 -42.24 10.29 -4.91
C LYS A 219 -41.88 9.70 -3.54
N ASN A 220 -42.16 10.43 -2.46
CA ASN A 220 -41.78 10.08 -1.11
C ASN A 220 -42.65 8.93 -0.54
N ARG A 221 -42.06 8.18 0.39
CA ARG A 221 -42.67 7.01 1.04
C ARG A 221 -42.46 7.13 2.55
N LEU A 222 -43.55 7.27 3.30
CA LEU A 222 -43.51 7.21 4.75
C LEU A 222 -43.57 5.74 5.18
N LYS A 223 -42.58 5.28 5.92
CA LYS A 223 -42.43 3.89 6.37
C LYS A 223 -42.53 3.85 7.88
N ILE A 224 -43.50 3.12 8.40
CA ILE A 224 -43.75 3.05 9.85
C ILE A 224 -43.54 1.61 10.29
N TYR A 225 -42.57 1.41 11.18
CA TYR A 225 -42.11 0.11 11.67
C TYR A 225 -42.72 -0.18 13.04
N PHE A 226 -43.41 -1.31 13.11
CA PHE A 226 -44.09 -1.81 14.28
C PHE A 226 -43.36 -3.03 14.85
N ARG A 227 -43.02 -2.98 16.13
CA ARG A 227 -42.51 -4.10 16.92
C ARG A 227 -43.67 -4.97 17.36
N THR A 228 -43.53 -6.28 17.20
CA THR A 228 -44.39 -7.28 17.83
C THR A 228 -43.53 -8.20 18.71
N HIS A 229 -44.04 -8.64 19.86
CA HIS A 229 -43.29 -9.40 20.86
C HIS A 229 -43.33 -10.93 20.64
N LEU A 230 -44.42 -11.44 20.03
CA LEU A 230 -44.60 -12.86 19.72
C LEU A 230 -45.16 -13.01 18.31
N LEU A 231 -44.45 -13.75 17.45
CA LEU A 231 -44.83 -13.93 16.06
C LEU A 231 -45.06 -15.42 15.74
N SER A 232 -46.24 -15.74 15.22
CA SER A 232 -46.54 -16.99 14.52
C SER A 232 -46.78 -16.68 13.04
N TYR A 233 -46.78 -17.68 12.15
CA TYR A 233 -47.11 -17.42 10.75
C TYR A 233 -48.51 -16.81 10.59
N ALA A 234 -49.52 -17.31 11.32
CA ALA A 234 -50.88 -16.77 11.26
C ALA A 234 -50.94 -15.32 11.75
N HIS A 235 -50.19 -14.98 12.80
CA HIS A 235 -50.08 -13.59 13.26
C HIS A 235 -49.37 -12.71 12.22
N MET A 236 -48.28 -13.20 11.63
CA MET A 236 -47.55 -12.50 10.57
C MET A 236 -48.43 -12.25 9.35
N GLU A 237 -49.20 -13.23 8.90
CA GLU A 237 -50.13 -13.11 7.78
C GLU A 237 -51.24 -12.09 8.09
N ASN A 238 -51.79 -12.13 9.31
CA ASN A 238 -52.76 -11.15 9.79
C ASN A 238 -52.21 -9.71 9.74
N LEU A 239 -50.96 -9.49 10.18
CA LEU A 239 -50.30 -8.19 10.11
C LEU A 239 -50.01 -7.77 8.66
N LEU A 240 -49.47 -8.66 7.84
CA LEU A 240 -49.13 -8.37 6.43
C LEU A 240 -50.37 -8.00 5.59
N THR A 241 -51.55 -8.49 5.97
CA THR A 241 -52.82 -8.26 5.25
C THR A 241 -53.73 -7.21 5.91
N LEU A 242 -53.29 -6.58 7.00
CA LEU A 242 -54.13 -5.67 7.82
C LEU A 242 -55.47 -6.33 8.22
N GLY A 243 -55.42 -7.57 8.70
CA GLY A 243 -56.63 -8.32 9.09
C GLY A 243 -57.49 -8.76 7.91
N GLY A 244 -56.88 -8.92 6.72
CA GLY A 244 -57.57 -9.23 5.48
C GLY A 244 -58.16 -8.03 4.74
N ALA A 245 -57.90 -6.80 5.19
CA ALA A 245 -58.30 -5.58 4.48
C ALA A 245 -57.59 -5.45 3.11
N LEU A 246 -56.39 -6.03 2.97
CA LEU A 246 -55.72 -6.22 1.69
C LEU A 246 -56.23 -7.52 1.05
N CYS A 247 -56.83 -7.45 -0.14
CA CYS A 247 -57.40 -8.63 -0.82
C CYS A 247 -56.34 -9.72 -1.02
N SER A 248 -56.65 -10.95 -0.59
CA SER A 248 -55.70 -12.08 -0.64
C SER A 248 -55.21 -12.40 -2.05
N SER A 249 -56.03 -12.15 -3.08
CA SER A 249 -55.64 -12.35 -4.48
C SER A 249 -54.53 -11.39 -4.93
N ASP A 250 -54.62 -10.12 -4.52
CA ASP A 250 -53.67 -9.05 -4.87
C ASP A 250 -52.28 -9.32 -4.29
N VAL A 251 -52.21 -9.79 -3.03
CA VAL A 251 -50.94 -9.99 -2.31
C VAL A 251 -50.45 -11.45 -2.28
N SER A 252 -51.15 -12.35 -2.97
CA SER A 252 -50.91 -13.81 -2.90
C SER A 252 -49.47 -14.22 -3.23
N VAL A 253 -48.82 -13.53 -4.17
CA VAL A 253 -47.42 -13.78 -4.57
C VAL A 253 -46.48 -13.49 -3.38
N GLY A 254 -46.63 -12.33 -2.76
CA GLY A 254 -45.84 -11.92 -1.61
C GLY A 254 -46.08 -12.82 -0.40
N LEU A 255 -47.34 -13.21 -0.12
CA LEU A 255 -47.66 -14.13 0.97
C LEU A 255 -47.07 -15.52 0.77
N ARG A 256 -47.05 -16.06 -0.46
CA ARG A 256 -46.37 -17.33 -0.76
C ARG A 256 -44.87 -17.24 -0.47
N LYS A 257 -44.20 -16.16 -0.88
CA LYS A 257 -42.78 -15.94 -0.57
C LYS A 257 -42.54 -15.77 0.93
N ALA A 258 -43.42 -15.06 1.64
CA ALA A 258 -43.35 -14.91 3.09
C ALA A 258 -43.52 -16.27 3.80
N ARG A 259 -44.39 -17.17 3.30
CA ARG A 259 -44.53 -18.54 3.81
C ARG A 259 -43.29 -19.39 3.59
N LEU A 260 -42.69 -19.32 2.40
CA LEU A 260 -41.45 -20.02 2.09
C LEU A 260 -40.32 -19.54 3.01
N LEU A 261 -40.19 -18.22 3.17
CA LEU A 261 -39.24 -17.62 4.08
C LEU A 261 -39.47 -18.09 5.52
N TRP A 262 -40.71 -18.04 6.00
CA TRP A 262 -41.07 -18.50 7.35
C TRP A 262 -40.63 -19.95 7.55
N ASN A 263 -41.06 -20.86 6.67
CA ASN A 263 -40.72 -22.28 6.77
C ASN A 263 -39.20 -22.51 6.77
N ALA A 264 -38.44 -21.79 5.93
CA ALA A 264 -36.99 -21.92 5.85
C ALA A 264 -36.27 -21.45 7.12
N MET A 265 -36.77 -20.38 7.76
CA MET A 265 -36.18 -19.82 8.97
C MET A 265 -36.61 -20.57 10.25
N THR A 266 -37.66 -21.39 10.18
CA THR A 266 -38.20 -22.15 11.33
C THR A 266 -38.02 -23.67 11.20
N ALA A 267 -37.36 -24.18 10.16
CA ALA A 267 -37.28 -25.62 9.88
C ALA A 267 -36.56 -26.47 10.96
N GLY A 268 -35.80 -25.85 11.87
CA GLY A 268 -34.99 -26.53 12.90
C GLY A 268 -35.59 -26.58 14.31
N THR A 269 -36.80 -26.06 14.54
CA THR A 269 -37.42 -26.06 15.88
C THR A 269 -38.08 -27.41 16.21
N PRO A 270 -37.84 -27.99 17.41
CA PRO A 270 -38.46 -29.26 17.81
C PRO A 270 -39.99 -29.15 17.80
N ALA A 271 -40.65 -30.16 17.22
CA ALA A 271 -42.10 -30.29 17.28
C ALA A 271 -42.56 -30.34 18.75
N GLY A 272 -43.29 -29.31 19.19
CA GLY A 272 -43.77 -29.17 20.58
C GLY A 272 -43.22 -27.95 21.35
N SER A 273 -42.23 -27.23 20.80
CA SER A 273 -41.90 -25.86 21.24
C SER A 273 -42.99 -24.89 20.77
N SER A 274 -43.36 -23.89 21.59
CA SER A 274 -44.49 -22.98 21.31
C SER A 274 -44.46 -22.45 19.87
N CYS A 275 -45.58 -22.45 19.14
CA CYS A 275 -45.72 -21.95 17.77
C CYS A 275 -45.43 -20.45 17.56
N TYR A 276 -44.81 -19.80 18.55
CA TYR A 276 -44.53 -18.38 18.63
C TYR A 276 -43.02 -18.18 18.79
N PHE A 277 -42.45 -17.36 17.92
CA PHE A 277 -41.05 -16.95 17.96
C PHE A 277 -40.90 -15.57 18.63
N PRO A 278 -39.80 -15.33 19.35
CA PRO A 278 -39.60 -14.08 20.07
C PRO A 278 -39.29 -12.95 19.09
N SER A 279 -40.19 -11.96 19.08
CA SER A 279 -40.07 -10.68 18.37
C SER A 279 -40.08 -10.72 16.84
N GLY A 280 -40.66 -9.68 16.24
CA GLY A 280 -40.60 -9.38 14.81
C GLY A 280 -40.80 -7.88 14.57
N LEU A 281 -40.45 -7.40 13.37
CA LEU A 281 -40.83 -6.06 12.90
C LEU A 281 -41.69 -6.19 11.64
N ILE A 282 -42.79 -5.44 11.59
CA ILE A 282 -43.60 -5.23 10.40
C ILE A 282 -43.51 -3.76 10.06
N TYR A 283 -43.26 -3.40 8.80
CA TYR A 283 -43.45 -2.01 8.40
C TYR A 283 -44.54 -1.86 7.35
N TYR A 284 -45.23 -0.74 7.42
CA TYR A 284 -46.20 -0.29 6.43
C TYR A 284 -45.63 0.91 5.66
N GLU A 285 -45.71 0.86 4.34
CA GLU A 285 -45.31 1.94 3.43
C GLU A 285 -46.53 2.70 2.96
N LEU A 286 -46.62 3.99 3.28
CA LEU A 286 -47.68 4.90 2.88
C LEU A 286 -47.19 5.83 1.77
N ARG A 287 -48.06 6.06 0.78
CA ARG A 287 -47.81 6.93 -0.37
C ARG A 287 -49.00 7.84 -0.60
N GLN A 288 -48.76 9.02 -1.16
CA GLN A 288 -49.84 9.87 -1.63
C GLN A 288 -50.64 9.16 -2.73
N ASN A 289 -51.94 9.43 -2.82
CA ASN A 289 -52.87 8.85 -3.80
C ASN A 289 -53.03 7.32 -3.73
N HIS A 290 -52.65 6.68 -2.62
CA HIS A 290 -52.89 5.27 -2.37
C HIS A 290 -53.75 5.11 -1.11
N ASP A 291 -54.84 4.36 -1.22
CA ASP A 291 -55.77 4.17 -0.09
C ASP A 291 -55.25 3.13 0.91
N PHE A 292 -54.44 2.16 0.46
CA PHE A 292 -53.87 1.09 1.30
C PHE A 292 -52.33 1.09 1.28
N PRO A 293 -51.67 0.77 2.40
CA PRO A 293 -50.23 0.66 2.46
C PRO A 293 -49.72 -0.67 1.88
N SER A 294 -48.45 -0.72 1.49
CA SER A 294 -47.74 -1.99 1.29
C SER A 294 -47.05 -2.44 2.57
N SER A 295 -46.84 -3.75 2.74
CA SER A 295 -46.32 -4.31 3.99
C SER A 295 -45.02 -5.10 3.77
N LYS A 296 -44.19 -5.19 4.82
CA LYS A 296 -43.00 -6.03 4.81
C LYS A 296 -42.68 -6.48 6.22
N VAL A 297 -42.29 -7.75 6.34
CA VAL A 297 -41.83 -8.37 7.58
C VAL A 297 -40.32 -8.44 7.64
N TYR A 298 -39.75 -8.19 8.82
CA TYR A 298 -38.37 -8.47 9.18
C TYR A 298 -38.35 -9.55 10.26
N LEU A 299 -37.79 -10.71 9.93
CA LEU A 299 -37.60 -11.80 10.87
C LEU A 299 -36.21 -11.69 11.51
N PRO A 300 -36.08 -11.57 12.85
CA PRO A 300 -34.80 -11.53 13.55
C PRO A 300 -34.17 -12.93 13.61
N VAL A 301 -33.64 -13.40 12.48
CA VAL A 301 -33.21 -14.80 12.27
C VAL A 301 -32.17 -15.31 13.27
N ARG A 302 -31.39 -14.41 13.86
CA ARG A 302 -30.45 -14.72 14.96
C ARG A 302 -31.09 -15.34 16.20
N ARG A 303 -32.41 -15.17 16.37
CA ARG A 303 -33.21 -15.77 17.46
C ARG A 303 -33.89 -17.08 17.06
N TYR A 304 -33.89 -17.41 15.76
CA TYR A 304 -34.71 -18.51 15.20
C TYR A 304 -33.85 -19.73 14.86
N LEU A 305 -32.60 -19.49 14.44
CA LEU A 305 -31.64 -20.52 14.05
C LEU A 305 -30.38 -20.47 14.93
N PRO A 306 -29.64 -21.60 15.06
CA PRO A 306 -28.58 -21.73 16.07
C PRO A 306 -27.27 -20.99 15.73
N ASN A 307 -27.00 -20.71 14.46
CA ASN A 307 -25.78 -19.99 14.01
C ASN A 307 -25.94 -19.42 12.61
N ASP A 308 -25.04 -18.52 12.22
CA ASP A 308 -25.05 -17.86 10.90
C ASP A 308 -24.84 -18.85 9.74
N LEU A 309 -24.22 -20.01 9.96
CA LEU A 309 -24.08 -21.06 8.94
C LEU A 309 -25.44 -21.70 8.62
N ALA A 310 -26.25 -22.00 9.65
CA ALA A 310 -27.60 -22.52 9.46
C ALA A 310 -28.49 -21.49 8.76
N ILE A 311 -28.40 -20.21 9.15
CA ILE A 311 -29.10 -19.10 8.48
C ILE A 311 -28.70 -19.04 7.00
N SER A 312 -27.40 -19.10 6.72
CA SER A 312 -26.87 -19.05 5.35
C SER A 312 -27.38 -20.20 4.47
N LYS A 313 -27.42 -21.42 5.01
CA LYS A 313 -27.97 -22.59 4.30
C LYS A 313 -29.47 -22.49 4.08
N SER A 314 -30.22 -21.94 5.04
CA SER A 314 -31.66 -21.68 4.86
C SER A 314 -31.91 -20.63 3.78
N ILE A 315 -31.02 -19.64 3.62
CA ILE A 315 -31.09 -18.63 2.55
C ILE A 315 -30.82 -19.27 1.17
N GLU A 316 -29.88 -20.22 1.07
CA GLU A 316 -29.59 -20.93 -0.20
C GLU A 316 -30.81 -21.64 -0.80
N GLY A 317 -31.75 -22.08 0.06
CA GLY A 317 -33.00 -22.71 -0.36
C GLY A 317 -34.08 -21.72 -0.82
N LEU A 318 -33.84 -20.42 -0.73
CA LEU A 318 -34.77 -19.38 -1.17
C LEU A 318 -34.41 -18.87 -2.57
N ASP A 319 -35.41 -18.39 -3.32
CA ASP A 319 -35.24 -17.72 -4.62
C ASP A 319 -34.65 -16.30 -4.44
N PHE A 320 -33.48 -16.23 -3.80
CA PHE A 320 -32.64 -15.07 -3.53
C PHE A 320 -31.34 -15.59 -2.90
N PRO A 321 -30.15 -15.48 -3.54
CA PRO A 321 -29.74 -14.54 -4.60
C PRO A 321 -29.43 -15.18 -5.98
N PRO A 322 -29.49 -14.45 -7.11
CA PRO A 322 -29.13 -14.98 -8.42
C PRO A 322 -27.60 -15.09 -8.59
N SER A 323 -27.15 -16.25 -9.05
CA SER A 323 -25.83 -16.52 -9.66
C SER A 323 -24.62 -15.93 -8.94
N PHE A 324 -24.40 -16.30 -7.68
CA PHE A 324 -23.03 -16.32 -7.18
C PHE A 324 -22.27 -17.45 -7.88
N SER A 325 -20.99 -17.23 -8.19
CA SER A 325 -20.10 -18.29 -8.68
C SER A 325 -19.85 -19.38 -7.63
N THR A 326 -20.26 -19.14 -6.38
CA THR A 326 -20.13 -20.01 -5.21
C THR A 326 -21.45 -20.08 -4.44
N THR A 327 -21.59 -20.99 -3.48
CA THR A 327 -22.77 -21.01 -2.59
C THR A 327 -22.84 -19.75 -1.72
N TYR A 328 -24.04 -19.38 -1.24
CA TYR A 328 -24.23 -18.20 -0.37
C TYR A 328 -23.44 -18.33 0.95
N SER A 329 -23.39 -19.52 1.54
CA SER A 329 -22.61 -19.79 2.75
C SER A 329 -21.10 -19.58 2.54
N CYS A 330 -20.56 -19.96 1.38
CA CYS A 330 -19.16 -19.68 1.03
C CYS A 330 -18.92 -18.18 0.87
N PHE A 331 -19.83 -17.47 0.18
CA PHE A 331 -19.78 -16.01 0.05
C PHE A 331 -19.80 -15.31 1.42
N ALA A 332 -20.79 -15.64 2.27
CA ALA A 332 -20.91 -15.06 3.60
C ALA A 332 -19.65 -15.35 4.45
N GLN A 333 -19.09 -16.56 4.39
CA GLN A 333 -17.88 -16.89 5.14
C GLN A 333 -16.64 -16.12 4.63
N ALA A 334 -16.56 -15.85 3.32
CA ALA A 334 -15.48 -15.06 2.73
C ALA A 334 -15.56 -13.58 3.13
N VAL A 335 -16.76 -13.01 3.20
CA VAL A 335 -16.94 -11.61 3.62
C VAL A 335 -16.74 -11.43 5.13
N PHE A 336 -17.28 -12.34 5.94
CA PHE A 336 -17.22 -12.29 7.40
C PHE A 336 -16.16 -13.25 7.95
N SER A 337 -14.91 -13.02 7.55
CA SER A 337 -13.79 -13.90 7.85
C SER A 337 -13.24 -13.80 9.28
N HIS A 338 -13.78 -12.91 10.13
CA HIS A 338 -13.32 -12.71 11.51
C HIS A 338 -13.68 -13.85 12.44
N ARG A 339 -14.70 -14.65 12.09
CA ARG A 339 -15.07 -15.88 12.79
C ARG A 339 -15.72 -16.89 11.84
N ALA A 340 -15.79 -18.14 12.27
CA ALA A 340 -16.57 -19.15 11.56
C ALA A 340 -18.07 -18.84 11.67
N LEU A 341 -18.83 -19.00 10.58
CA LEU A 341 -20.28 -18.82 10.57
C LEU A 341 -20.99 -19.82 11.50
N SER A 342 -20.37 -20.96 11.79
CA SER A 342 -20.89 -21.97 12.71
C SER A 342 -20.75 -21.61 14.19
N ALA A 343 -19.97 -20.58 14.54
CA ALA A 343 -19.62 -20.27 15.92
C ALA A 343 -20.80 -19.71 16.73
N ARG A 344 -21.54 -18.77 16.15
CA ARG A 344 -22.70 -18.09 16.77
C ARG A 344 -23.54 -17.38 15.71
N THR A 345 -24.70 -16.86 16.12
CA THR A 345 -25.47 -15.88 15.34
C THR A 345 -24.95 -14.46 15.60
N GLY A 346 -25.31 -13.52 14.73
CA GLY A 346 -25.01 -12.09 14.90
C GLY A 346 -24.67 -11.37 13.60
N ILE A 347 -24.18 -12.08 12.57
CA ILE A 347 -23.91 -11.49 11.26
C ILE A 347 -25.22 -11.18 10.54
N HIS A 348 -26.16 -12.13 10.46
CA HIS A 348 -27.47 -11.89 9.84
C HIS A 348 -28.44 -11.29 10.85
N THR A 349 -28.67 -9.97 10.78
CA THR A 349 -29.59 -9.28 11.70
C THR A 349 -31.04 -9.64 11.40
N TYR A 350 -31.44 -9.50 10.12
CA TYR A 350 -32.80 -9.72 9.64
C TYR A 350 -32.82 -10.37 8.26
N VAL A 351 -33.80 -11.26 8.05
CA VAL A 351 -34.23 -11.68 6.72
C VAL A 351 -35.68 -11.25 6.54
N CYS A 352 -35.97 -10.63 5.40
CA CYS A 352 -37.22 -9.91 5.23
C CYS A 352 -37.94 -10.33 3.96
N CYS A 353 -39.26 -10.18 3.95
CA CYS A 353 -40.09 -10.34 2.76
C CYS A 353 -41.00 -9.13 2.60
N THR A 354 -40.93 -8.49 1.44
CA THR A 354 -41.88 -7.46 1.02
C THR A 354 -43.11 -8.10 0.42
N VAL A 355 -44.30 -7.60 0.76
CA VAL A 355 -45.58 -8.03 0.22
C VAL A 355 -46.26 -6.83 -0.43
N LYS A 356 -46.43 -6.90 -1.75
CA LYS A 356 -47.04 -5.86 -2.57
C LYS A 356 -48.04 -6.50 -3.54
N PRO A 357 -49.01 -5.73 -4.07
CA PRO A 357 -49.87 -6.23 -5.13
C PRO A 357 -49.06 -6.82 -6.29
N GLY A 358 -49.29 -8.09 -6.62
CA GLY A 358 -48.64 -8.82 -7.71
C GLY A 358 -47.16 -9.21 -7.51
N ALA A 359 -46.51 -8.82 -6.41
CA ALA A 359 -45.07 -8.98 -6.24
C ALA A 359 -44.64 -9.31 -4.80
N GLY A 360 -43.41 -9.82 -4.65
CA GLY A 360 -42.78 -9.97 -3.35
C GLY A 360 -41.28 -10.22 -3.49
N ASP A 361 -40.50 -9.66 -2.57
CA ASP A 361 -39.04 -9.65 -2.65
C ASP A 361 -38.38 -9.89 -1.29
N ILE A 362 -37.28 -10.64 -1.32
CA ILE A 362 -36.45 -10.93 -0.16
C ILE A 362 -35.34 -9.89 -0.05
N SER A 363 -35.03 -9.48 1.17
CA SER A 363 -33.84 -8.67 1.47
C SER A 363 -33.16 -9.15 2.73
N LEU A 364 -31.83 -9.03 2.78
CA LEU A 364 -30.97 -9.52 3.86
C LEU A 364 -30.27 -8.34 4.53
N TYR A 365 -30.23 -8.31 5.86
CA TYR A 365 -29.56 -7.27 6.65
C TYR A 365 -28.44 -7.89 7.49
N TYR A 366 -27.33 -7.18 7.56
CA TYR A 366 -26.08 -7.67 8.10
C TYR A 366 -25.47 -6.70 9.11
N SER A 367 -25.06 -7.24 10.25
CA SER A 367 -24.12 -6.57 11.12
C SER A 367 -22.69 -6.79 10.63
N PRO A 368 -21.86 -5.73 10.48
CA PRO A 368 -20.41 -5.87 10.28
C PRO A 368 -19.71 -6.55 11.47
N GLU A 369 -20.36 -6.59 12.63
CA GLU A 369 -19.80 -7.02 13.91
C GLU A 369 -18.45 -6.32 14.20
N ALA A 370 -18.38 -4.99 14.03
CA ALA A 370 -17.12 -4.26 14.13
C ALA A 370 -16.46 -4.41 15.50
N PHE A 371 -17.26 -4.54 16.55
CA PHE A 371 -16.82 -4.66 17.94
C PHE A 371 -16.78 -6.10 18.46
N ALA A 372 -17.00 -7.09 17.59
CA ALA A 372 -16.91 -8.50 17.96
C ALA A 372 -15.59 -8.83 18.70
N PRO A 373 -15.63 -9.67 19.75
CA PRO A 373 -14.43 -10.07 20.51
C PRO A 373 -13.30 -10.61 19.64
N GLU A 374 -13.64 -11.29 18.53
CA GLU A 374 -12.69 -11.84 17.58
C GLU A 374 -11.94 -10.76 16.77
N ARG A 375 -12.49 -9.54 16.71
CA ARG A 375 -11.88 -8.36 16.07
C ARG A 375 -11.22 -7.43 17.07
N THR A 376 -11.78 -7.32 18.27
CA THR A 376 -11.35 -6.36 19.28
C THR A 376 -10.38 -6.95 20.30
N GLY A 377 -10.50 -8.24 20.64
CA GLY A 377 -9.67 -8.96 21.62
C GLY A 377 -9.75 -8.31 23.00
N ASP A 378 -10.66 -8.79 23.86
CA ASP A 378 -11.00 -8.27 25.20
C ASP A 378 -10.35 -6.92 25.58
N LEU A 379 -10.81 -5.84 24.92
CA LEU A 379 -10.36 -4.47 25.16
C LEU A 379 -10.77 -3.94 26.54
N ARG A 380 -11.39 -4.76 27.39
CA ARG A 380 -11.80 -4.38 28.75
C ARG A 380 -10.74 -4.69 29.81
N GLY A 381 -9.70 -5.47 29.49
CA GLY A 381 -8.77 -6.01 30.51
C GLY A 381 -7.33 -5.51 30.48
N TYR A 382 -6.85 -4.91 29.39
CA TYR A 382 -5.42 -4.61 29.26
C TYR A 382 -5.15 -3.12 29.43
N GLY A 383 -4.40 -2.79 30.49
CA GLY A 383 -3.83 -1.46 30.73
C GLY A 383 -3.09 -0.97 29.51
N THR A 384 -3.81 -0.27 28.64
CA THR A 384 -3.28 0.37 27.46
C THR A 384 -2.60 1.63 27.94
N ILE A 385 -1.32 1.78 27.64
CA ILE A 385 -0.59 3.00 27.97
C ILE A 385 -1.13 4.11 27.06
N ARG A 386 -2.17 4.78 27.55
CA ARG A 386 -2.80 5.95 26.95
C ARG A 386 -1.93 7.14 27.29
N TYR A 387 -1.18 7.62 26.31
CA TYR A 387 -0.68 8.98 26.31
C TYR A 387 -1.55 9.77 25.33
N SER A 388 -2.67 10.30 25.82
CA SER A 388 -3.32 11.45 25.16
C SER A 388 -2.34 12.60 25.30
N LEU A 389 -1.52 12.79 24.28
CA LEU A 389 -0.66 13.95 24.23
C LEU A 389 -1.29 14.91 23.23
N THR A 390 -1.93 15.93 23.78
CA THR A 390 -2.23 17.18 23.09
C THR A 390 -0.93 17.90 22.67
N GLN A 391 0.23 17.45 23.13
CA GLN A 391 1.58 17.89 22.73
C GLN A 391 2.41 16.72 22.14
N PRO A 392 3.50 16.96 21.40
CA PRO A 392 4.41 15.87 21.00
C PRO A 392 5.08 15.22 22.24
N PRO A 393 5.15 13.87 22.36
CA PRO A 393 5.88 13.20 23.43
C PRO A 393 7.30 13.71 23.55
N SER A 394 7.78 13.85 24.78
CA SER A 394 9.18 14.16 25.03
C SER A 394 10.07 13.02 24.50
N ALA A 395 11.36 13.29 24.33
CA ALA A 395 12.32 12.24 23.96
C ALA A 395 12.34 11.08 24.99
N ALA A 396 12.07 11.36 26.27
CA ALA A 396 11.96 10.34 27.31
C ALA A 396 10.70 9.48 27.12
N ASP A 397 9.57 10.07 26.75
CA ASP A 397 8.33 9.35 26.47
C ASP A 397 8.48 8.44 25.26
N ALA A 398 9.11 8.94 24.19
CA ALA A 398 9.38 8.15 22.98
C ALA A 398 10.27 6.93 23.29
N GLN A 399 11.28 7.11 24.14
CA GLN A 399 12.16 6.03 24.59
C GLN A 399 11.40 5.00 25.45
N ASN A 400 10.52 5.45 26.34
CA ASN A 400 9.71 4.58 27.18
C ASN A 400 8.72 3.74 26.35
N ILE A 401 8.00 4.36 25.42
CA ILE A 401 7.06 3.69 24.50
C ILE A 401 7.80 2.62 23.69
N ALA A 402 8.96 2.97 23.12
CA ALA A 402 9.80 2.02 22.40
C ALA A 402 10.22 0.84 23.28
N THR A 403 10.64 1.10 24.53
CA THR A 403 11.06 0.05 25.48
C THR A 403 9.92 -0.91 25.80
N LEU A 404 8.71 -0.39 26.00
CA LEU A 404 7.52 -1.18 26.30
C LEU A 404 7.10 -2.04 25.10
N TRP A 405 7.11 -1.46 23.90
CA TRP A 405 6.84 -2.21 22.68
C TRP A 405 7.87 -3.32 22.45
N VAL A 406 9.18 -3.04 22.63
CA VAL A 406 10.24 -4.06 22.45
C VAL A 406 10.10 -5.20 23.44
N ARG A 407 9.77 -4.92 24.71
CA ARG A 407 9.52 -5.97 25.71
C ARG A 407 8.35 -6.87 25.32
N GLU A 408 7.25 -6.28 24.85
CA GLU A 408 6.09 -7.05 24.43
C GLU A 408 6.38 -7.83 23.15
N TRP A 409 7.10 -7.24 22.20
CA TRP A 409 7.58 -7.93 21.01
C TRP A 409 8.45 -9.13 21.35
N GLU A 410 9.45 -8.97 22.23
CA GLU A 410 10.31 -10.05 22.73
C GLU A 410 9.48 -11.17 23.36
N ARG A 411 8.53 -10.83 24.24
CA ARG A 411 7.64 -11.80 24.88
C ARG A 411 6.82 -12.62 23.88
N LEU A 412 6.30 -11.97 22.84
CA LEU A 412 5.43 -12.59 21.84
C LEU A 412 6.21 -13.38 20.79
N ILE A 413 7.33 -12.85 20.30
CA ILE A 413 8.16 -13.51 19.29
C ILE A 413 8.89 -14.73 19.85
N SER A 414 9.18 -14.74 21.15
CA SER A 414 9.73 -15.89 21.86
C SER A 414 8.66 -16.79 22.50
N GLY A 415 7.37 -16.47 22.30
CA GLY A 415 6.24 -17.19 22.85
C GLY A 415 5.84 -18.44 22.02
N PRO A 416 4.98 -19.32 22.56
CA PRO A 416 4.57 -20.55 21.89
C PRO A 416 3.61 -20.31 20.71
N SER A 417 2.96 -19.14 20.63
CA SER A 417 2.03 -18.76 19.57
C SER A 417 2.50 -17.46 18.92
N LEU A 418 3.07 -17.58 17.71
CA LEU A 418 3.49 -16.41 16.93
C LEU A 418 2.28 -15.62 16.35
N ARG A 419 1.05 -16.15 16.44
CA ARG A 419 -0.16 -15.43 16.00
C ARG A 419 -0.37 -14.14 16.78
N ASP A 420 0.00 -14.15 18.06
CA ASP A 420 -0.22 -13.02 18.97
C ASP A 420 0.73 -11.85 18.67
N THR A 421 1.81 -12.07 17.91
CA THR A 421 2.66 -10.98 17.40
C THR A 421 1.87 -9.96 16.57
N ALA A 422 0.71 -10.36 16.00
CA ALA A 422 -0.22 -9.46 15.33
C ALA A 422 -0.67 -8.26 16.19
N PHE A 423 -0.71 -8.40 17.52
CA PHE A 423 -1.11 -7.31 18.42
C PHE A 423 -0.10 -6.15 18.46
N CYS A 424 1.17 -6.45 18.19
CA CYS A 424 2.26 -5.47 18.12
C CYS A 424 2.35 -4.75 16.76
N LEU A 425 1.54 -5.14 15.78
CA LEU A 425 1.62 -4.71 14.39
C LEU A 425 0.38 -3.90 13.97
N THR A 426 0.55 -2.83 13.19
CA THR A 426 -0.60 -2.18 12.53
C THR A 426 -1.16 -3.09 11.43
N PRO A 427 -2.45 -2.96 11.04
CA PRO A 427 -3.02 -3.79 9.96
C PRO A 427 -2.26 -3.68 8.63
N ASP A 428 -1.79 -2.48 8.32
CA ASP A 428 -1.03 -2.07 7.14
C ASP A 428 0.49 -2.12 7.35
N CYS A 429 0.96 -2.85 8.36
CA CYS A 429 2.38 -2.89 8.67
C CYS A 429 3.19 -3.57 7.56
N CYS A 430 4.49 -3.33 7.57
CA CYS A 430 5.42 -3.89 6.62
C CYS A 430 6.64 -4.49 7.32
N LEU A 431 7.10 -5.63 6.82
CA LEU A 431 8.34 -6.28 7.24
C LEU A 431 9.28 -6.37 6.05
N ARG A 432 10.46 -5.80 6.19
CA ARG A 432 11.60 -6.04 5.29
C ARG A 432 12.59 -6.94 6.00
N ASP A 433 12.68 -8.19 5.56
CA ASP A 433 13.56 -9.20 6.16
C ASP A 433 14.81 -9.40 5.29
N LEU A 434 15.96 -9.04 5.85
CA LEU A 434 17.28 -9.23 5.26
C LEU A 434 18.01 -10.37 6.00
N LEU A 435 17.60 -11.59 5.67
CA LEU A 435 18.25 -12.87 6.05
C LEU A 435 18.02 -13.36 7.50
N VAL A 436 17.02 -12.83 8.22
CA VAL A 436 16.72 -13.23 9.61
C VAL A 436 15.79 -14.44 9.64
N PHE A 437 14.66 -14.35 8.93
CA PHE A 437 13.65 -15.42 8.87
C PHE A 437 13.68 -16.17 7.54
N SER A 438 14.24 -15.55 6.50
CA SER A 438 14.36 -16.13 5.15
C SER A 438 15.82 -16.33 4.73
N PRO A 439 16.12 -17.28 3.81
CA PRO A 439 17.45 -17.37 3.18
C PRO A 439 17.71 -16.29 2.11
N THR A 440 16.72 -15.48 1.77
CA THR A 440 16.84 -14.36 0.81
C THR A 440 16.16 -13.11 1.37
N PHE A 441 16.25 -11.99 0.66
CA PHE A 441 15.54 -10.76 1.04
C PHE A 441 14.05 -10.94 0.74
N ARG A 442 13.22 -10.56 1.71
CA ARG A 442 11.75 -10.57 1.59
C ARG A 442 11.19 -9.22 2.00
N MET A 443 10.10 -8.83 1.34
CA MET A 443 9.32 -7.66 1.73
C MET A 443 7.85 -8.04 1.76
N LEU A 444 7.26 -7.92 2.96
CA LEU A 444 5.90 -8.38 3.24
C LEU A 444 5.06 -7.20 3.70
N GLU A 445 3.90 -7.04 3.06
CA GLU A 445 2.91 -6.02 3.42
C GLU A 445 1.67 -6.68 4.03
N GLY A 446 1.23 -6.11 5.15
CA GLY A 446 0.06 -6.53 5.90
C GLY A 446 0.39 -7.53 7.01
N ARG A 447 -0.23 -7.32 8.18
CA ARG A 447 0.00 -8.12 9.38
C ARG A 447 -0.17 -9.63 9.18
N VAL A 448 -1.09 -10.06 8.31
CA VAL A 448 -1.39 -11.48 8.08
C VAL A 448 -0.19 -12.18 7.45
N LYS A 449 0.33 -11.65 6.33
CA LYS A 449 1.50 -12.21 5.64
C LYS A 449 2.73 -12.23 6.52
N ILE A 450 2.89 -11.20 7.36
CA ILE A 450 4.02 -11.11 8.29
C ILE A 450 3.93 -12.21 9.35
N VAL A 451 2.77 -12.37 10.00
CA VAL A 451 2.56 -13.42 11.00
C VAL A 451 2.76 -14.81 10.39
N GLU A 452 2.23 -15.06 9.19
CA GLU A 452 2.44 -16.32 8.45
C GLU A 452 3.93 -16.57 8.16
N HIS A 453 4.67 -15.54 7.76
CA HIS A 453 6.12 -15.64 7.52
C HIS A 453 6.89 -15.99 8.80
N LEU A 454 6.58 -15.32 9.91
CA LEU A 454 7.18 -15.63 11.22
C LEU A 454 6.88 -17.07 11.65
N GLN A 455 5.66 -17.56 11.37
CA GLN A 455 5.25 -18.94 11.66
C GLN A 455 5.94 -19.98 10.77
N SER A 456 6.27 -19.64 9.52
CA SER A 456 6.90 -20.56 8.58
C SER A 456 8.36 -20.86 8.90
N ALA A 457 9.03 -19.98 9.64
CA ALA A 457 10.43 -20.09 10.04
C ALA A 457 10.59 -19.72 11.52
N PRO A 458 10.03 -20.51 12.45
CA PRO A 458 10.09 -20.19 13.87
C PRO A 458 11.55 -20.26 14.35
N ARG A 459 12.00 -19.20 15.03
CA ARG A 459 13.33 -19.11 15.62
C ARG A 459 13.21 -18.60 17.06
N SER A 460 14.06 -19.11 17.93
CA SER A 460 14.14 -18.62 19.31
C SER A 460 15.16 -17.49 19.37
N PHE A 461 14.68 -16.29 19.71
CA PHE A 461 15.55 -15.11 19.89
C PHE A 461 15.63 -14.71 21.35
N SER A 462 16.72 -14.04 21.69
CA SER A 462 16.98 -13.49 23.02
C SER A 462 17.81 -12.21 22.95
N GLY A 463 17.95 -11.54 24.10
CA GLY A 463 18.88 -10.42 24.25
C GLY A 463 18.44 -9.15 23.53
N PHE A 464 17.13 -8.88 23.44
CA PHE A 464 16.61 -7.69 22.79
C PHE A 464 17.06 -6.42 23.52
N LYS A 465 17.84 -5.59 22.84
CA LYS A 465 18.40 -4.34 23.39
C LYS A 465 18.21 -3.19 22.42
N ILE A 466 17.53 -2.13 22.86
CA ILE A 466 17.44 -0.88 22.10
C ILE A 466 18.83 -0.24 21.97
N LEU A 467 19.18 0.17 20.75
CA LEU A 467 20.43 0.84 20.41
C LEU A 467 20.19 2.33 20.24
N GLY A 468 20.88 3.16 21.03
CA GLY A 468 20.74 4.61 20.95
C GLY A 468 19.39 5.11 21.47
N ARG A 469 19.03 6.35 21.08
CA ARG A 469 17.75 6.97 21.44
C ARG A 469 16.70 6.71 20.34
N SER A 470 15.48 6.41 20.74
CA SER A 470 14.33 6.40 19.84
C SER A 470 13.92 7.83 19.49
N THR A 471 13.68 8.11 18.21
CA THR A 471 13.34 9.43 17.70
C THR A 471 11.85 9.55 17.44
N PHE A 472 11.23 10.59 17.99
CA PHE A 472 9.84 10.93 17.71
C PHE A 472 9.74 11.91 16.55
N LYS A 473 8.79 11.67 15.63
CA LYS A 473 8.51 12.54 14.49
C LYS A 473 7.01 12.69 14.27
N VAL A 474 6.56 13.94 14.15
CA VAL A 474 5.21 14.26 13.66
C VAL A 474 5.28 14.33 12.14
N VAL A 475 4.53 13.48 11.44
CA VAL A 475 4.47 13.48 9.97
C VAL A 475 3.28 14.31 9.48
N THR A 476 2.15 14.14 10.14
CA THR A 476 0.95 14.98 10.01
C THR A 476 0.33 15.13 11.41
N ASP A 477 -0.67 16.01 11.56
CA ASP A 477 -1.40 16.18 12.82
C ASP A 477 -1.98 14.85 13.36
N SER A 478 -2.29 13.93 12.44
CA SER A 478 -2.87 12.62 12.71
C SER A 478 -1.91 11.44 12.59
N LEU A 479 -0.64 11.62 12.19
CA LEU A 479 0.32 10.54 12.04
C LEU A 479 1.61 10.87 12.80
N ARG A 480 1.80 10.15 13.89
CA ARG A 480 2.94 10.29 14.80
C ARG A 480 3.77 9.02 14.74
N LEU A 481 5.09 9.17 14.59
CA LEU A 481 6.02 8.07 14.45
C LEU A 481 7.06 8.07 15.58
N ILE A 482 7.40 6.88 16.08
CA ILE A 482 8.59 6.65 16.90
C ILE A 482 9.46 5.65 16.16
N GLN A 483 10.66 6.05 15.77
CA GLN A 483 11.63 5.16 15.15
C GLN A 483 12.72 4.80 16.15
N GLY A 484 13.07 3.53 16.24
CA GLY A 484 14.14 3.05 17.09
C GLY A 484 14.90 1.89 16.45
N ARG A 485 16.06 1.58 17.02
CA ARG A 485 16.91 0.46 16.61
C ARG A 485 17.04 -0.52 17.74
N LEU A 486 17.11 -1.81 17.43
CA LEU A 486 17.36 -2.85 18.41
C LEU A 486 18.37 -3.87 17.90
N ARG A 487 19.07 -4.51 18.82
CA ARG A 487 19.93 -5.68 18.60
C ARG A 487 19.31 -6.86 19.34
N PHE A 488 19.43 -8.04 18.75
CA PHE A 488 18.98 -9.30 19.32
C PHE A 488 19.81 -10.44 18.72
N GLU A 489 19.65 -11.64 19.24
CA GLU A 489 20.48 -12.78 18.85
C GLU A 489 19.77 -14.11 19.06
N ASP A 490 20.29 -15.15 18.41
CA ASP A 490 20.02 -16.54 18.72
C ASP A 490 21.36 -17.28 18.96
N ASP A 491 21.34 -18.60 19.01
CA ASP A 491 22.55 -19.40 19.27
C ASP A 491 23.62 -19.26 18.17
N ASP A 492 23.24 -18.90 16.95
CA ASP A 492 24.10 -18.94 15.78
C ASP A 492 24.57 -17.57 15.31
N ALA A 493 23.75 -16.53 15.51
CA ALA A 493 24.00 -15.23 14.93
C ALA A 493 23.46 -14.06 15.76
N THR A 494 23.92 -12.88 15.35
CA THR A 494 23.47 -11.59 15.86
C THR A 494 22.70 -10.86 14.78
N TYR A 495 21.68 -10.12 15.20
CA TYR A 495 20.74 -9.45 14.33
C TYR A 495 20.55 -7.99 14.77
N THR A 496 20.22 -7.14 13.82
CA THR A 496 19.75 -5.77 14.07
C THR A 496 18.36 -5.59 13.50
N ALA A 497 17.58 -4.69 14.08
CA ALA A 497 16.32 -4.26 13.51
C ALA A 497 16.11 -2.76 13.67
N VAL A 498 15.39 -2.18 12.70
CA VAL A 498 14.83 -0.83 12.79
C VAL A 498 13.32 -0.99 12.87
N PHE A 499 12.71 -0.49 13.93
CA PHE A 499 11.26 -0.47 14.07
C PHE A 499 10.75 0.96 13.98
N THR A 500 9.62 1.15 13.33
CA THR A 500 8.89 2.41 13.26
C THR A 500 7.50 2.16 13.81
N LEU A 501 7.24 2.65 15.01
CA LEU A 501 5.93 2.62 15.64
C LEU A 501 5.10 3.80 15.11
N ALA A 502 3.81 3.57 14.89
CA ALA A 502 2.86 4.59 14.51
C ALA A 502 1.71 4.65 15.51
N SER A 503 1.20 5.86 15.72
CA SER A 503 -0.04 6.14 16.43
C SER A 503 -0.74 7.32 15.78
N SER A 504 -2.08 7.28 15.71
CA SER A 504 -2.88 8.41 15.26
C SER A 504 -3.39 9.29 16.40
N GLY A 505 -2.67 9.36 17.53
CA GLY A 505 -3.02 10.13 18.71
C GLY A 505 -3.90 9.36 19.70
N ASP A 506 -4.95 8.70 19.20
CA ASP A 506 -5.88 7.92 20.04
C ASP A 506 -5.53 6.42 20.07
N THR A 507 -4.91 5.90 19.01
CA THR A 507 -4.60 4.46 18.91
C THR A 507 -3.33 4.07 19.68
N PRO A 508 -3.24 2.83 20.22
CA PRO A 508 -2.01 2.30 20.79
C PRO A 508 -0.85 2.34 19.79
N TRP A 509 0.36 2.60 20.30
CA TRP A 509 1.58 2.52 19.50
C TRP A 509 1.82 1.09 19.02
N ARG A 510 1.78 0.89 17.71
CA ARG A 510 2.05 -0.39 17.06
C ARG A 510 3.09 -0.22 15.97
N CYS A 511 3.83 -1.28 15.67
CA CYS A 511 4.83 -1.27 14.62
C CYS A 511 4.17 -1.21 13.25
N TRP A 512 4.50 -0.15 12.52
CA TRP A 512 4.06 0.09 11.15
C TRP A 512 5.12 -0.36 10.14
N ALA A 513 6.41 -0.21 10.47
CA ALA A 513 7.49 -0.70 9.62
C ALA A 513 8.58 -1.38 10.46
N LEU A 514 8.98 -2.58 10.06
CA LEU A 514 10.05 -3.35 10.68
C LEU A 514 11.06 -3.78 9.62
N LEU A 515 12.31 -3.37 9.78
CA LEU A 515 13.46 -3.93 9.06
C LEU A 515 14.17 -4.90 9.99
N THR A 516 14.41 -6.14 9.57
CA THR A 516 15.26 -7.10 10.29
C THR A 516 16.47 -7.46 9.45
N VAL A 517 17.66 -7.47 10.04
CA VAL A 517 18.92 -7.67 9.31
C VAL A 517 19.81 -8.67 10.05
N LEU A 518 20.30 -9.68 9.33
CA LEU A 518 21.40 -10.51 9.80
C LEU A 518 22.67 -9.66 9.89
N HIS A 519 23.18 -9.48 11.10
CA HIS A 519 24.37 -8.67 11.33
C HIS A 519 25.66 -9.49 11.17
N GLY A 520 25.67 -10.74 11.65
CA GLY A 520 26.78 -11.68 11.49
C GLY A 520 26.66 -12.92 12.38
N PHE A 521 27.39 -13.98 12.05
CA PHE A 521 27.42 -15.24 12.80
C PHE A 521 28.34 -15.18 14.04
N LYS A 522 27.95 -15.83 15.14
CA LYS A 522 28.70 -15.86 16.41
C LYS A 522 29.88 -16.83 16.40
N LYS A 523 29.72 -17.98 15.74
CA LYS A 523 30.77 -19.00 15.60
C LYS A 523 31.40 -18.91 14.22
N SER A 524 32.73 -18.88 14.17
CA SER A 524 33.50 -19.24 12.97
C SER A 524 33.26 -20.71 12.68
N ARG A 525 32.14 -21.06 12.00
CA ARG A 525 31.80 -22.45 11.66
C ARG A 525 32.65 -23.04 10.53
N ILE A 526 33.63 -22.30 10.04
CA ILE A 526 34.52 -22.78 8.98
C ILE A 526 35.86 -23.12 9.62
N SER A 527 36.12 -24.42 9.78
CA SER A 527 37.49 -24.90 9.57
C SER A 527 37.82 -24.45 8.15
N PRO A 528 38.84 -23.60 7.89
CA PRO A 528 39.20 -23.27 6.53
C PRO A 528 39.27 -24.59 5.78
N ILE A 529 38.47 -24.74 4.72
CA ILE A 529 38.72 -25.82 3.78
C ILE A 529 40.12 -25.48 3.29
N LEU A 530 41.12 -26.16 3.85
CA LEU A 530 42.53 -25.99 3.50
C LEU A 530 42.65 -26.50 2.07
N ARG A 531 42.23 -25.66 1.13
CA ARG A 531 42.46 -25.83 -0.29
C ARG A 531 43.97 -25.74 -0.45
N SER A 532 44.59 -26.90 -0.60
CA SER A 532 46.03 -27.15 -0.55
C SER A 532 46.78 -26.56 -1.75
N HIS A 533 46.07 -26.00 -2.73
CA HIS A 533 46.61 -25.51 -3.99
C HIS A 533 46.29 -24.03 -4.22
N ASP A 534 47.27 -23.31 -4.79
CA ASP A 534 47.17 -21.87 -5.11
C ASP A 534 46.10 -21.54 -6.17
N THR A 535 45.56 -22.56 -6.82
CA THR A 535 44.53 -22.46 -7.88
C THR A 535 43.11 -22.68 -7.37
N GLU A 536 42.91 -22.98 -6.09
CA GLU A 536 41.62 -23.27 -5.50
C GLU A 536 41.17 -22.18 -4.51
N PHE A 537 39.92 -21.73 -4.66
CA PHE A 537 39.32 -20.61 -3.92
C PHE A 537 37.90 -20.91 -3.43
N ASP A 538 37.46 -20.27 -2.35
CA ASP A 538 36.05 -20.32 -1.94
C ASP A 538 35.16 -19.59 -2.94
N ALA A 539 35.60 -18.43 -3.40
CA ALA A 539 34.92 -17.67 -4.45
C ALA A 539 35.89 -17.00 -5.43
N VAL A 540 35.53 -17.05 -6.70
CA VAL A 540 36.15 -16.22 -7.75
C VAL A 540 35.20 -15.07 -8.07
N ILE A 541 35.73 -13.85 -8.10
CA ILE A 541 35.00 -12.61 -8.32
C ILE A 541 35.46 -11.99 -9.63
N ILE A 542 34.54 -11.78 -10.57
CA ILE A 542 34.84 -11.19 -11.88
C ILE A 542 34.55 -9.68 -11.82
N GLY A 543 35.60 -8.86 -11.84
CA GLY A 543 35.60 -7.40 -11.80
C GLY A 543 36.15 -6.83 -10.50
N ALA A 544 37.21 -6.01 -10.56
CA ALA A 544 37.79 -5.29 -9.42
C ALA A 544 37.26 -3.84 -9.31
N GLY A 545 35.97 -3.64 -9.63
CA GLY A 545 35.26 -2.39 -9.35
C GLY A 545 34.78 -2.29 -7.90
N GLN A 546 34.03 -1.25 -7.58
CA GLN A 546 33.55 -1.03 -6.21
C GLN A 546 32.73 -2.20 -5.62
N ALA A 547 31.98 -2.94 -6.46
CA ALA A 547 31.20 -4.08 -6.01
C ALA A 547 32.07 -5.30 -5.71
N GLY A 548 33.00 -5.63 -6.60
CA GLY A 548 33.87 -6.80 -6.45
C GLY A 548 34.83 -6.66 -5.28
N LEU A 549 35.46 -5.48 -5.14
CA LEU A 549 36.36 -5.21 -4.03
C LEU A 549 35.62 -5.17 -2.68
N ALA A 550 34.42 -4.57 -2.62
CA ALA A 550 33.62 -4.57 -1.40
C ALA A 550 33.22 -6.00 -0.99
N THR A 551 32.80 -6.84 -1.95
CA THR A 551 32.46 -8.25 -1.71
C THR A 551 33.69 -9.05 -1.25
N ALA A 552 34.84 -8.87 -1.90
CA ALA A 552 36.10 -9.51 -1.52
C ALA A 552 36.48 -9.17 -0.06
N ALA A 553 36.40 -7.89 0.32
CA ALA A 553 36.68 -7.43 1.67
C ALA A 553 35.79 -8.09 2.74
N GLN A 554 34.50 -8.22 2.45
CA GLN A 554 33.53 -8.85 3.37
C GLN A 554 33.76 -10.36 3.49
N LEU A 555 34.05 -11.04 2.37
CA LEU A 555 34.36 -12.48 2.35
C LEU A 555 35.68 -12.77 3.09
N SER A 556 36.73 -11.98 2.88
CA SER A 556 38.00 -12.11 3.60
C SER A 556 37.84 -11.96 5.11
N ARG A 557 36.95 -11.07 5.57
CA ARG A 557 36.64 -10.90 6.99
C ARG A 557 35.89 -12.10 7.60
N LEU A 558 35.23 -12.89 6.77
CA LEU A 558 34.63 -14.17 7.15
C LEU A 558 35.60 -15.36 7.01
N GLY A 559 36.87 -15.11 6.65
CA GLY A 559 37.91 -16.13 6.52
C GLY A 559 37.89 -16.88 5.20
N LEU A 560 37.16 -16.41 4.20
CA LEU A 560 37.03 -17.08 2.90
C LEU A 560 38.15 -16.66 1.94
N LYS A 561 38.77 -17.64 1.29
CA LYS A 561 39.84 -17.44 0.31
C LYS A 561 39.23 -17.02 -1.03
N THR A 562 39.54 -15.80 -1.49
CA THR A 562 38.94 -15.25 -2.71
C THR A 562 40.00 -14.83 -3.73
N CYS A 563 39.63 -14.91 -5.02
CA CYS A 563 40.40 -14.35 -6.13
C CYS A 563 39.53 -13.37 -6.92
N VAL A 564 40.03 -12.15 -7.14
CA VAL A 564 39.37 -11.10 -7.94
C VAL A 564 40.09 -10.98 -9.28
N ILE A 565 39.33 -11.08 -10.37
CA ILE A 565 39.84 -10.98 -11.73
C ILE A 565 39.47 -9.63 -12.32
N GLU A 566 40.45 -8.90 -12.83
CA GLU A 566 40.27 -7.60 -13.48
C GLU A 566 40.95 -7.58 -14.85
N ARG A 567 40.18 -7.23 -15.88
CA ARG A 567 40.68 -7.14 -17.26
C ARG A 567 41.63 -5.96 -17.47
N SER A 568 41.44 -4.89 -16.69
CA SER A 568 42.22 -3.67 -16.81
C SER A 568 43.60 -3.84 -16.18
N LYS A 569 44.57 -3.06 -16.65
CA LYS A 569 45.95 -3.10 -16.14
C LYS A 569 46.05 -2.72 -14.67
N ARG A 570 45.20 -1.79 -14.23
CA ARG A 570 45.14 -1.34 -12.84
C ARG A 570 43.71 -1.39 -12.31
N VAL A 571 43.59 -1.71 -11.03
CA VAL A 571 42.35 -1.53 -10.28
C VAL A 571 41.93 -0.06 -10.39
N GLY A 572 40.64 0.21 -10.57
CA GLY A 572 40.12 1.57 -10.73
C GLY A 572 40.23 2.16 -12.13
N ASP A 573 40.89 1.50 -13.09
CA ASP A 573 40.96 1.97 -14.48
C ASP A 573 39.58 2.18 -15.13
N PRO A 574 38.52 1.38 -14.88
CA PRO A 574 37.18 1.70 -15.36
C PRO A 574 36.67 3.10 -14.96
N TRP A 575 37.14 3.64 -13.81
CA TRP A 575 36.85 5.01 -13.38
C TRP A 575 37.81 6.02 -14.00
N ARG A 576 39.13 5.78 -14.01
CA ARG A 576 40.12 6.62 -14.72
C ARG A 576 39.79 6.78 -16.20
N ASN A 577 39.11 5.77 -16.75
CA ASN A 577 38.77 5.71 -18.14
C ASN A 577 37.51 6.46 -18.54
N ARG A 578 36.81 7.08 -17.58
CA ARG A 578 35.71 8.00 -17.87
C ARG A 578 36.25 9.38 -18.23
N TYR A 579 35.37 10.27 -18.69
CA TYR A 579 35.73 11.65 -18.97
C TYR A 579 36.29 12.34 -17.71
N ARG A 580 37.37 13.11 -17.87
CA ARG A 580 38.17 13.67 -16.75
C ARG A 580 37.41 14.62 -15.85
N PHE A 581 36.38 15.26 -16.37
CA PHE A 581 35.50 16.18 -15.65
C PHE A 581 34.32 15.47 -14.94
N LEU A 582 34.36 14.13 -14.84
CA LEU A 582 33.37 13.38 -14.07
C LEU A 582 33.61 13.57 -12.56
N GLU A 583 32.60 14.11 -11.89
CA GLU A 583 32.52 14.20 -10.43
C GLU A 583 31.34 13.39 -9.89
N PHE A 584 31.36 13.12 -8.59
CA PHE A 584 30.22 12.50 -7.93
C PHE A 584 28.97 13.39 -7.95
N ASN A 585 27.83 12.72 -8.07
CA ASN A 585 26.52 13.35 -7.97
C ASN A 585 26.01 13.43 -6.52
N THR A 586 26.65 12.71 -5.59
CA THR A 586 26.29 12.61 -4.17
C THR A 586 27.50 12.89 -3.29
N PRO A 587 27.32 13.36 -2.04
CA PRO A 587 28.42 13.58 -1.12
C PRO A 587 29.30 12.35 -0.91
N LYS A 588 30.60 12.56 -0.68
CA LYS A 588 31.58 11.50 -0.42
C LYS A 588 31.17 10.60 0.76
N ASP A 589 30.59 11.16 1.82
CA ASP A 589 30.15 10.43 3.01
C ASP A 589 29.08 9.39 2.71
N PHE A 590 28.20 9.68 1.73
CA PHE A 590 27.20 8.72 1.25
C PHE A 590 27.85 7.56 0.47
N SER A 591 29.06 7.76 -0.05
CA SER A 591 29.69 6.90 -1.06
C SER A 591 30.95 6.17 -0.56
N HIS A 592 31.20 6.11 0.75
CA HIS A 592 32.31 5.34 1.31
C HIS A 592 32.30 3.85 0.91
N LEU A 593 33.49 3.24 0.86
CA LEU A 593 33.67 1.80 0.80
C LEU A 593 33.61 1.17 2.20
N PRO A 594 33.28 -0.13 2.31
CA PRO A 594 33.33 -0.80 3.60
C PRO A 594 34.78 -0.83 4.13
N PHE A 595 34.95 -0.52 5.41
CA PHE A 595 36.23 -0.53 6.16
C PHE A 595 37.27 0.53 5.78
N LEU A 596 37.15 1.21 4.64
CA LEU A 596 38.04 2.30 4.24
C LEU A 596 37.23 3.49 3.73
N PRO A 597 36.85 4.44 4.62
CA PRO A 597 36.17 5.66 4.19
C PRO A 597 37.09 6.51 3.30
N PHE A 598 36.47 7.44 2.56
CA PHE A 598 37.22 8.46 1.83
C PHE A 598 37.88 9.44 2.82
N PRO A 599 39.04 10.01 2.49
CA PRO A 599 39.71 11.00 3.34
C PRO A 599 38.85 12.24 3.62
N ASP A 600 39.00 12.81 4.82
CA ASP A 600 38.20 13.96 5.29
C ASP A 600 38.54 15.25 4.54
N GLU A 601 39.78 15.39 4.05
CA GLU A 601 40.27 16.52 3.28
C GLU A 601 39.79 16.55 1.82
N TRP A 602 39.20 15.47 1.32
CA TRP A 602 38.69 15.41 -0.05
C TRP A 602 37.49 16.34 -0.27
N PRO A 603 37.31 16.87 -1.49
CA PRO A 603 36.13 17.64 -1.84
C PRO A 603 34.86 16.81 -1.60
N MET A 604 33.75 17.48 -1.29
CA MET A 604 32.45 16.84 -1.05
C MET A 604 32.02 15.96 -2.23
N PHE A 605 32.36 16.36 -3.46
CA PHE A 605 32.13 15.59 -4.68
C PHE A 605 33.48 15.20 -5.31
N PRO A 606 34.04 14.02 -4.96
CA PRO A 606 35.30 13.57 -5.53
C PRO A 606 35.21 13.35 -7.04
N SER A 607 36.34 13.58 -7.73
CA SER A 607 36.48 13.27 -9.15
C SER A 607 36.63 11.76 -9.37
N ALA A 608 36.35 11.31 -10.59
CA ALA A 608 36.55 9.92 -11.00
C ALA A 608 37.99 9.42 -10.76
N THR A 609 38.99 10.30 -10.93
CA THR A 609 40.40 9.97 -10.67
C THR A 609 40.66 9.69 -9.19
N LEU A 610 40.17 10.57 -8.28
CA LEU A 610 40.32 10.35 -6.84
C LEU A 610 39.70 9.00 -6.43
N VAL A 611 38.51 8.70 -6.94
CA VAL A 611 37.81 7.44 -6.63
C VAL A 611 38.58 6.23 -7.14
N ALA A 612 39.16 6.32 -8.34
CA ALA A 612 39.98 5.26 -8.88
C ALA A 612 41.26 5.00 -8.07
N ASP A 613 41.93 6.06 -7.61
CA ASP A 613 43.09 5.97 -6.73
C ASP A 613 42.70 5.37 -5.36
N HIS A 614 41.52 5.70 -4.84
CA HIS A 614 40.99 5.07 -3.62
C HIS A 614 40.76 3.58 -3.79
N LEU A 615 40.17 3.15 -4.91
CA LEU A 615 39.90 1.73 -5.18
C LEU A 615 41.20 0.94 -5.30
N GLU A 616 42.22 1.50 -5.93
CA GLU A 616 43.54 0.88 -6.04
C GLU A 616 44.23 0.77 -4.66
N LYS A 617 44.19 1.83 -3.85
CA LYS A 617 44.66 1.79 -2.46
C LYS A 617 43.85 0.80 -1.62
N TYR A 618 42.55 0.73 -1.82
CA TYR A 618 41.67 -0.20 -1.12
C TYR A 618 42.07 -1.64 -1.42
N ALA A 619 42.26 -1.98 -2.70
CA ALA A 619 42.71 -3.30 -3.15
C ALA A 619 44.05 -3.73 -2.53
N GLN A 620 45.01 -2.81 -2.38
CA GLN A 620 46.30 -3.09 -1.72
C GLN A 620 46.18 -3.51 -0.26
N ASN A 621 45.09 -3.11 0.41
CA ASN A 621 44.83 -3.43 1.82
C ASN A 621 43.91 -4.65 1.98
N LEU A 622 43.47 -5.29 0.90
CA LEU A 622 42.63 -6.48 0.95
C LEU A 622 43.47 -7.74 1.07
N ASN A 623 43.05 -8.63 1.97
CA ASN A 623 43.57 -9.99 2.04
C ASN A 623 42.86 -10.87 0.98
N SER A 624 43.08 -10.57 -0.30
CA SER A 624 42.54 -11.29 -1.46
C SER A 624 43.57 -11.34 -2.58
N ASP A 625 43.58 -12.41 -3.36
CA ASP A 625 44.37 -12.47 -4.60
C ASP A 625 43.67 -11.61 -5.67
N ILE A 626 44.32 -10.57 -6.18
CA ILE A 626 43.75 -9.68 -7.20
C ILE A 626 44.63 -9.76 -8.45
N ARG A 627 44.10 -10.33 -9.52
CA ARG A 627 44.79 -10.53 -10.80
C ARG A 627 44.27 -9.53 -11.83
N THR A 628 45.08 -8.51 -12.11
CA THR A 628 44.85 -7.50 -13.14
C THR A 628 45.33 -8.00 -14.51
N SER A 629 45.08 -7.23 -15.58
CA SER A 629 45.44 -7.61 -16.95
C SER A 629 44.95 -9.01 -17.34
N THR A 630 43.86 -9.49 -16.74
CA THR A 630 43.40 -10.88 -16.86
C THR A 630 41.95 -10.90 -17.33
N GLU A 631 41.71 -11.53 -18.47
CA GLU A 631 40.39 -11.73 -19.07
C GLU A 631 39.81 -13.10 -18.67
N THR A 632 38.53 -13.13 -18.34
CA THR A 632 37.77 -14.37 -18.19
C THR A 632 37.29 -14.86 -19.53
N VAL A 633 37.84 -15.99 -19.99
CA VAL A 633 37.51 -16.57 -21.30
C VAL A 633 36.26 -17.43 -21.20
N ARG A 634 36.20 -18.28 -20.18
CA ARG A 634 35.11 -19.24 -20.00
C ARG A 634 34.96 -19.61 -18.52
N ALA A 635 33.73 -19.82 -18.06
CA ALA A 635 33.47 -20.40 -16.76
C ALA A 635 32.40 -21.50 -16.87
N ASP A 636 32.77 -22.71 -16.45
CA ASP A 636 31.91 -23.89 -16.44
C ASP A 636 31.65 -24.34 -15.01
N TYR A 637 30.47 -24.89 -14.76
CA TYR A 637 30.08 -25.41 -13.45
C TYR A 637 29.90 -26.93 -13.51
N ASP A 638 30.59 -27.65 -12.62
CA ASP A 638 30.42 -29.08 -12.41
C ASP A 638 29.38 -29.32 -11.31
N GLU A 639 28.22 -29.85 -11.70
CA GLU A 639 27.11 -30.16 -10.79
C GLU A 639 27.43 -31.29 -9.80
N VAL A 640 28.34 -32.21 -10.15
CA VAL A 640 28.74 -33.34 -9.31
C VAL A 640 29.73 -32.87 -8.25
N GLN A 641 30.75 -32.12 -8.67
CA GLN A 641 31.78 -31.59 -7.77
C GLN A 641 31.34 -30.33 -7.01
N LYS A 642 30.22 -29.72 -7.43
CA LYS A 642 29.74 -28.42 -6.95
C LYS A 642 30.82 -27.34 -7.00
N ALA A 643 31.53 -27.29 -8.12
CA ALA A 643 32.69 -26.43 -8.31
C ALA A 643 32.69 -25.78 -9.70
N TRP A 644 33.14 -24.53 -9.74
CA TRP A 644 33.42 -23.78 -10.93
C TRP A 644 34.83 -24.05 -11.42
N THR A 645 34.99 -24.16 -12.73
CA THR A 645 36.26 -24.10 -13.44
C THR A 645 36.28 -22.81 -14.27
N VAL A 646 37.15 -21.87 -13.91
CA VAL A 646 37.24 -20.55 -14.54
C VAL A 646 38.53 -20.47 -15.35
N GLN A 647 38.39 -20.39 -16.67
CA GLN A 647 39.49 -20.27 -17.61
C GLN A 647 39.81 -18.79 -17.85
N LEU A 648 41.07 -18.45 -17.65
CA LEU A 648 41.57 -17.08 -17.64
C LEU A 648 42.70 -16.94 -18.65
N LYS A 649 42.82 -15.74 -19.23
CA LYS A 649 43.90 -15.36 -20.13
C LYS A 649 44.50 -14.03 -19.69
N HIS A 650 45.79 -14.02 -19.42
CA HIS A 650 46.53 -12.81 -19.11
C HIS A 650 46.88 -12.03 -20.40
N GLU A 651 47.18 -10.74 -20.29
CA GLU A 651 47.47 -9.88 -21.45
C GLU A 651 48.72 -10.31 -22.24
N ASP A 652 49.66 -11.02 -21.61
CA ASP A 652 50.83 -11.62 -22.27
C ASP A 652 50.50 -12.89 -23.10
N GLY A 653 49.24 -13.32 -23.09
CA GLY A 653 48.76 -14.50 -23.80
C GLY A 653 48.82 -15.80 -23.00
N SER A 654 49.39 -15.80 -21.79
CA SER A 654 49.37 -16.97 -20.91
C SER A 654 47.95 -17.30 -20.46
N ALA A 655 47.63 -18.59 -20.41
CA ALA A 655 46.33 -19.10 -19.99
C ALA A 655 46.48 -19.95 -18.74
N PHE A 656 45.54 -19.80 -17.81
CA PHE A 656 45.51 -20.57 -16.57
C PHE A 656 44.07 -20.76 -16.10
N THR A 657 43.87 -21.70 -15.18
CA THR A 657 42.54 -22.08 -14.68
C THR A 657 42.49 -21.96 -13.18
N LEU A 658 41.38 -21.44 -12.67
CA LEU A 658 41.06 -21.40 -11.25
C LEU A 658 39.83 -22.26 -10.96
N MET A 659 39.80 -22.84 -9.77
CA MET A 659 38.65 -23.59 -9.26
C MET A 659 38.01 -22.87 -8.08
N SER A 660 36.67 -22.82 -8.02
CA SER A 660 35.98 -22.26 -6.86
C SER A 660 34.63 -22.87 -6.52
N SER A 661 34.18 -22.74 -5.27
CA SER A 661 32.80 -23.14 -4.90
C SER A 661 31.76 -22.15 -5.40
N HIS A 662 32.10 -20.87 -5.45
CA HIS A 662 31.20 -19.80 -5.88
C HIS A 662 31.83 -18.94 -6.97
N LEU A 663 30.99 -18.43 -7.86
CA LEU A 663 31.34 -17.43 -8.86
C LEU A 663 30.49 -16.17 -8.63
N ILE A 664 31.14 -15.01 -8.56
CA ILE A 664 30.48 -13.72 -8.34
C ILE A 664 30.79 -12.82 -9.53
N ILE A 665 29.76 -12.36 -10.24
CA ILE A 665 29.90 -11.40 -11.32
C ILE A 665 29.71 -10.00 -10.73
N ALA A 666 30.77 -9.19 -10.80
CA ALA A 666 30.86 -7.87 -10.17
C ALA A 666 31.36 -6.77 -11.13
N THR A 667 31.01 -6.88 -12.42
CA THR A 667 31.45 -6.02 -13.52
C THR A 667 30.76 -4.64 -13.60
N GLY A 668 30.00 -4.23 -12.57
CA GLY A 668 29.44 -2.88 -12.46
C GLY A 668 28.05 -2.71 -13.09
N VAL A 669 27.78 -1.54 -13.69
CA VAL A 669 26.48 -1.24 -14.35
C VAL A 669 26.22 -2.21 -15.51
N ASP A 670 27.29 -2.76 -16.07
CA ASP A 670 27.33 -3.77 -17.14
C ASP A 670 26.60 -5.10 -16.78
N ILE A 671 26.23 -5.30 -15.50
CA ILE A 671 25.42 -6.44 -15.05
C ILE A 671 23.93 -6.24 -15.38
N LEU A 672 23.47 -4.98 -15.46
CA LEU A 672 22.05 -4.61 -15.58
C LEU A 672 21.69 -4.05 -16.97
N GLY A 673 22.70 -3.75 -17.78
CA GLY A 673 22.60 -3.36 -19.17
C GLY A 673 23.86 -3.87 -19.86
N GLY A 674 23.74 -4.28 -21.10
CA GLY A 674 24.80 -4.93 -21.85
C GLY A 674 26.13 -4.20 -21.88
N GLN A 675 27.20 -4.91 -22.24
CA GLN A 675 28.52 -4.30 -22.39
C GLN A 675 28.64 -3.42 -23.65
N LYS A 676 27.69 -3.55 -24.58
CA LYS A 676 27.75 -2.90 -25.89
C LYS A 676 27.13 -1.50 -25.84
N PRO A 677 27.91 -0.44 -26.12
CA PRO A 677 27.38 0.91 -26.27
C PRO A 677 26.25 0.97 -27.31
N LYS A 678 25.14 1.61 -26.96
CA LYS A 678 23.96 1.68 -27.83
C LYS A 678 24.11 2.81 -28.84
N ILE A 679 24.68 2.55 -30.00
CA ILE A 679 24.62 3.49 -31.14
C ILE A 679 23.26 3.33 -31.82
N PRO A 680 22.39 4.36 -31.84
CA PRO A 680 21.10 4.27 -32.54
C PRO A 680 21.30 4.08 -34.04
N GLU A 681 20.48 3.24 -34.65
CA GLU A 681 20.38 3.15 -36.11
C GLU A 681 19.71 4.43 -36.64
N LEU A 682 20.54 5.35 -37.15
CA LEU A 682 20.08 6.58 -37.79
C LEU A 682 20.30 6.49 -39.30
N PRO A 683 19.27 6.79 -40.13
CA PRO A 683 19.43 6.82 -41.58
C PRO A 683 20.58 7.76 -41.98
N GLY A 684 21.45 7.30 -42.88
CA GLY A 684 22.59 8.09 -43.35
C GLY A 684 23.79 8.16 -42.39
N LEU A 685 23.82 7.40 -41.29
CA LEU A 685 24.96 7.41 -40.36
C LEU A 685 26.30 7.12 -41.04
N GLY A 686 26.34 6.20 -42.01
CA GLY A 686 27.54 5.92 -42.82
C GLY A 686 27.91 7.01 -43.83
N ASN A 687 27.02 7.99 -44.06
CA ASN A 687 27.26 9.09 -45.00
C ASN A 687 27.81 10.35 -44.30
N PHE A 688 27.79 10.41 -42.97
CA PHE A 688 28.31 11.54 -42.21
C PHE A 688 29.84 11.57 -42.30
N LEU A 689 30.41 12.68 -42.77
CA LEU A 689 31.87 12.81 -42.98
C LEU A 689 32.62 13.26 -41.72
N GLY A 690 31.89 13.69 -40.68
CA GLY A 690 32.45 14.08 -39.40
C GLY A 690 32.72 12.89 -38.47
N GLU A 691 33.16 13.19 -37.26
CA GLU A 691 33.52 12.15 -36.28
C GLU A 691 32.29 11.68 -35.49
N VAL A 692 32.22 10.37 -35.21
CA VAL A 692 31.13 9.77 -34.42
C VAL A 692 31.71 9.06 -33.21
N TYR A 693 31.21 9.41 -32.02
CA TYR A 693 31.62 8.82 -30.75
C TYR A 693 30.41 8.33 -29.96
N HIS A 694 30.63 7.31 -29.12
CA HIS A 694 29.78 7.11 -27.94
C HIS A 694 30.40 7.83 -26.74
N SER A 695 29.59 8.22 -25.74
CA SER A 695 30.07 8.90 -24.54
C SER A 695 31.17 8.15 -23.79
N THR A 696 31.22 6.83 -23.90
CA THR A 696 32.27 5.97 -23.32
C THR A 696 33.65 6.17 -23.94
N ALA A 697 33.72 6.70 -25.17
CA ALA A 697 34.98 7.04 -25.84
C ALA A 697 35.45 8.47 -25.51
N VAL A 698 34.62 9.27 -24.84
CA VAL A 698 34.95 10.66 -24.49
C VAL A 698 35.82 10.69 -23.25
N ARG A 699 37.07 11.13 -23.38
CA ARG A 699 38.00 11.33 -22.25
C ARG A 699 38.13 12.79 -21.84
N ASP A 700 38.11 13.67 -22.83
CA ASP A 700 38.24 15.10 -22.71
C ASP A 700 37.49 15.76 -23.88
N VAL A 701 37.32 17.08 -23.83
CA VAL A 701 36.59 17.86 -24.85
C VAL A 701 37.48 18.82 -25.64
N ASN A 702 38.76 18.94 -25.30
CA ASN A 702 39.71 19.88 -25.92
C ASN A 702 39.85 19.71 -27.44
N GLN A 703 39.67 18.50 -27.97
CA GLN A 703 39.75 18.24 -29.42
C GLN A 703 38.60 18.87 -30.23
N TRP A 704 37.55 19.36 -29.56
CA TRP A 704 36.38 19.98 -30.19
C TRP A 704 36.29 21.49 -29.99
N ILE A 705 37.38 22.14 -29.55
CA ILE A 705 37.49 23.59 -29.52
C ILE A 705 37.26 24.15 -30.94
N GLY A 706 36.36 25.12 -31.07
CA GLY A 706 35.98 25.70 -32.36
C GLY A 706 35.17 24.77 -33.29
N LYS A 707 34.74 23.60 -32.83
CA LYS A 707 33.91 22.64 -33.60
C LYS A 707 32.43 22.76 -33.24
N ARG A 708 31.56 22.35 -34.16
CA ARG A 708 30.12 22.17 -33.94
C ARG A 708 29.84 20.74 -33.52
N VAL A 709 29.35 20.54 -32.30
CA VAL A 709 29.17 19.20 -31.71
C VAL A 709 27.71 18.96 -31.39
N VAL A 710 27.17 17.83 -31.87
CA VAL A 710 25.80 17.39 -31.56
C VAL A 710 25.85 16.21 -30.60
N VAL A 711 25.16 16.31 -29.46
CA VAL A 711 25.12 15.28 -28.42
C VAL A 711 23.74 14.66 -28.33
N PHE A 712 23.61 13.36 -28.59
CA PHE A 712 22.35 12.62 -28.50
C PHE A 712 22.14 12.06 -27.10
N GLY A 713 21.14 12.57 -26.39
CA GLY A 713 20.74 12.10 -25.06
C GLY A 713 20.87 13.18 -23.99
N ALA A 714 19.87 13.22 -23.10
CA ALA A 714 19.75 14.20 -22.03
C ALA A 714 19.86 13.54 -20.64
N GLY A 715 20.61 12.44 -20.49
CA GLY A 715 20.96 11.90 -19.16
C GLY A 715 22.15 12.62 -18.55
N CYS A 716 22.70 12.10 -17.43
CA CYS A 716 23.89 12.68 -16.78
C CYS A 716 25.07 12.86 -17.74
N SER A 717 25.50 11.80 -18.45
CA SER A 717 26.64 11.92 -19.37
C SER A 717 26.42 12.93 -20.51
N GLY A 718 25.18 13.04 -21.01
CA GLY A 718 24.85 14.02 -22.05
C GLY A 718 25.01 15.45 -21.54
N HIS A 719 24.50 15.74 -20.35
CA HIS A 719 24.64 17.05 -19.72
C HIS A 719 26.10 17.36 -19.36
N ASP A 720 26.83 16.42 -18.76
CA ASP A 720 28.23 16.61 -18.38
C ASP A 720 29.09 16.96 -19.61
N ILE A 721 28.93 16.19 -20.71
CA ILE A 721 29.66 16.43 -21.96
C ILE A 721 29.25 17.76 -22.60
N CYS A 722 27.96 18.08 -22.68
CA CYS A 722 27.51 19.36 -23.25
C CYS A 722 28.04 20.56 -22.46
N MET A 723 28.00 20.48 -21.13
CA MET A 723 28.53 21.52 -20.25
C MET A 723 30.03 21.71 -20.46
N ALA A 724 30.80 20.60 -20.51
CA ALA A 724 32.24 20.65 -20.75
C ALA A 724 32.55 21.25 -22.13
N LEU A 725 31.88 20.80 -23.20
CA LEU A 725 32.04 21.34 -24.56
C LEU A 725 31.78 22.84 -24.61
N SER A 726 30.68 23.30 -24.00
CA SER A 726 30.30 24.71 -23.98
C SER A 726 31.32 25.56 -23.23
N LYS A 727 31.78 25.11 -22.05
CA LYS A 727 32.78 25.83 -21.23
C LYS A 727 34.17 25.85 -21.87
N GLN A 728 34.55 24.81 -22.60
CA GLN A 728 35.88 24.66 -23.19
C GLN A 728 36.02 25.36 -24.55
N GLY A 729 34.94 25.90 -25.13
CA GLY A 729 34.99 26.71 -26.35
C GLY A 729 34.70 25.94 -27.64
N ALA A 730 33.83 24.92 -27.62
CA ALA A 730 33.20 24.44 -28.85
C ALA A 730 32.45 25.60 -29.54
N ALA A 731 32.51 25.69 -30.88
CA ALA A 731 31.86 26.77 -31.62
C ALA A 731 30.33 26.72 -31.49
N GLU A 732 29.76 25.52 -31.42
CA GLU A 732 28.35 25.30 -31.19
C GLU A 732 28.12 23.94 -30.52
N VAL A 733 27.24 23.89 -29.52
CA VAL A 733 26.83 22.65 -28.87
C VAL A 733 25.33 22.50 -29.00
N THR A 734 24.87 21.39 -29.59
CA THR A 734 23.43 21.07 -29.69
C THR A 734 23.13 19.75 -28.99
N MET A 735 22.24 19.78 -27.99
CA MET A 735 21.69 18.58 -27.36
C MET A 735 20.46 18.10 -28.11
N ILE A 736 20.43 16.80 -28.44
CA ILE A 736 19.24 16.12 -28.97
C ILE A 736 18.55 15.36 -27.83
N GLN A 737 17.38 15.84 -27.42
CA GLN A 737 16.59 15.19 -26.36
C GLN A 737 15.69 14.10 -26.95
N ARG A 738 15.92 12.85 -26.54
CA ARG A 738 15.19 11.67 -27.03
C ARG A 738 13.88 11.38 -26.32
N SER A 739 13.82 11.73 -25.04
CA SER A 739 12.67 11.55 -24.17
C SER A 739 12.75 12.54 -23.01
N SER A 740 11.65 12.72 -22.28
CA SER A 740 11.63 13.55 -21.08
C SER A 740 12.74 13.14 -20.09
N THR A 741 13.29 14.10 -19.37
CA THR A 741 14.34 13.88 -18.34
C THR A 741 13.95 14.58 -17.05
N ALA A 742 13.97 13.85 -15.93
CA ALA A 742 13.75 14.44 -14.61
C ALA A 742 15.00 15.20 -14.16
N VAL A 743 14.86 16.47 -13.77
CA VAL A 743 15.99 17.32 -13.36
C VAL A 743 15.80 17.78 -11.92
N ILE A 744 16.85 17.68 -11.12
CA ILE A 744 16.95 18.30 -9.79
C ILE A 744 18.31 18.97 -9.65
N SER A 745 18.38 20.17 -9.09
CA SER A 745 19.67 20.81 -8.82
C SER A 745 20.42 20.08 -7.70
N ARG A 746 21.76 20.05 -7.82
CA ARG A 746 22.64 19.50 -6.79
C ARG A 746 22.37 20.14 -5.42
N ASP A 747 22.17 21.46 -5.39
CA ASP A 747 21.93 22.20 -4.15
C ASP A 747 20.62 21.79 -3.46
N VAL A 748 19.57 21.53 -4.23
CA VAL A 748 18.29 21.03 -3.70
C VAL A 748 18.42 19.58 -3.24
N LEU A 749 19.10 18.73 -4.02
CA LEU A 749 19.35 17.34 -3.63
C LEU A 749 20.18 17.24 -2.35
N LEU A 750 21.16 18.13 -2.16
CA LEU A 750 22.01 18.18 -0.99
C LEU A 750 21.24 18.35 0.32
N LYS A 751 20.06 18.97 0.30
CA LYS A 751 19.20 19.14 1.48
C LYS A 751 18.73 17.83 2.10
N LEU A 752 18.89 16.70 1.40
CA LEU A 752 18.52 15.36 1.88
C LEU A 752 19.59 14.67 2.73
N PHE A 753 20.84 15.13 2.71
CA PHE A 753 21.97 14.44 3.34
C PHE A 753 22.37 14.90 4.74
N PRO A 754 22.09 16.11 5.26
CA PRO A 754 22.61 16.57 6.54
C PRO A 754 22.27 15.64 7.71
N ASP A 755 20.99 15.29 7.89
CA ASP A 755 20.53 14.51 9.04
C ASP A 755 21.09 13.08 9.08
N MET A 756 21.51 12.56 7.93
CA MET A 756 21.88 11.15 7.77
C MET A 756 23.37 10.92 7.48
N TYR A 757 23.99 11.79 6.67
CA TYR A 757 25.30 11.50 6.06
C TYR A 757 26.32 12.63 6.16
N THR A 758 25.92 13.89 6.21
CA THR A 758 26.88 15.03 6.10
C THR A 758 26.88 15.99 7.28
N GLY A 759 25.84 16.00 8.12
CA GLY A 759 25.74 16.91 9.26
C GLY A 759 26.52 16.43 10.49
N GLU A 760 26.86 17.34 11.40
CA GLU A 760 27.65 17.03 12.61
C GLU A 760 26.95 16.05 13.55
N ASN A 761 25.61 16.13 13.64
CA ASN A 761 24.79 15.28 14.51
C ASN A 761 24.30 13.99 13.83
N ARG A 762 24.88 13.64 12.67
CA ARG A 762 24.48 12.44 11.92
C ARG A 762 24.77 11.16 12.70
N PRO A 763 24.01 10.08 12.47
CA PRO A 763 24.39 8.76 12.94
C PRO A 763 25.70 8.28 12.28
N SER A 764 26.30 7.21 12.82
CA SER A 764 27.40 6.53 12.11
C SER A 764 26.91 5.99 10.75
N ILE A 765 27.81 5.84 9.78
CA ILE A 765 27.44 5.51 8.39
C ILE A 765 26.65 4.20 8.30
N ASP A 766 27.05 3.16 9.04
CA ASP A 766 26.32 1.89 9.07
C ASP A 766 24.88 2.06 9.59
N VAL A 767 24.70 2.93 10.57
CA VAL A 767 23.37 3.25 11.14
C VAL A 767 22.57 4.09 10.16
N ALA A 768 23.21 5.05 9.48
CA ALA A 768 22.59 5.85 8.43
C ALA A 768 22.04 4.95 7.30
N ASP A 769 22.82 3.98 6.86
CA ASP A 769 22.42 3.04 5.80
C ASP A 769 21.24 2.16 6.23
N GLU A 770 21.26 1.62 7.47
CA GLU A 770 20.13 0.85 8.01
C GLU A 770 18.85 1.69 8.08
N LEU A 771 18.94 2.92 8.60
CA LEU A 771 17.79 3.84 8.68
C LEU A 771 17.30 4.27 7.29
N TYR A 772 18.21 4.49 6.34
CA TYR A 772 17.87 4.81 4.95
C TYR A 772 17.12 3.66 4.28
N LEU A 773 17.44 2.41 4.61
CA LEU A 773 16.84 1.20 4.06
C LEU A 773 15.68 0.63 4.90
N ALA A 774 15.38 1.25 6.05
CA ALA A 774 14.39 0.78 7.02
C ALA A 774 12.95 0.77 6.50
N LEU A 775 12.64 1.65 5.55
CA LEU A 775 11.31 1.72 4.94
C LEU A 775 11.25 0.84 3.68
N PRO A 776 10.19 0.05 3.49
CA PRO A 776 10.01 -0.73 2.26
C PRO A 776 9.98 0.13 1.01
N THR A 777 10.40 -0.41 -0.13
CA THR A 777 10.48 0.30 -1.41
C THR A 777 9.18 1.01 -1.81
N PRO A 778 7.97 0.41 -1.73
CA PRO A 778 6.72 1.08 -2.10
C PRO A 778 6.38 2.27 -1.19
N ILE A 779 6.52 2.11 0.12
CA ILE A 779 6.28 3.17 1.12
C ILE A 779 7.33 4.28 0.98
N SER A 780 8.59 3.88 0.81
CA SER A 780 9.71 4.76 0.53
C SER A 780 9.47 5.57 -0.75
N LYS A 781 8.93 4.95 -1.82
CA LYS A 781 8.55 5.65 -3.06
C LYS A 781 7.47 6.71 -2.79
N LEU A 782 6.45 6.41 -1.99
CA LEU A 782 5.39 7.35 -1.65
C LEU A 782 5.92 8.53 -0.81
N LEU A 783 6.62 8.24 0.29
CA LEU A 783 7.15 9.27 1.20
C LEU A 783 8.22 10.12 0.53
N ARG A 784 9.19 9.49 -0.15
CA ARG A 784 10.23 10.21 -0.87
C ARG A 784 9.66 10.94 -2.08
N GLY A 785 8.67 10.37 -2.77
CA GLY A 785 7.94 11.07 -3.84
C GLY A 785 7.34 12.39 -3.34
N SER A 786 6.60 12.35 -2.23
CA SER A 786 6.04 13.57 -1.60
C SER A 786 7.11 14.58 -1.18
N MET A 787 8.20 14.11 -0.56
CA MET A 787 9.35 14.96 -0.21
C MET A 787 10.00 15.60 -1.45
N MET A 788 10.16 14.82 -2.52
CA MET A 788 10.75 15.28 -3.77
C MET A 788 9.85 16.27 -4.51
N LYS A 789 8.52 16.18 -4.39
CA LYS A 789 7.60 17.23 -4.88
C LYS A 789 7.88 18.55 -4.19
N LYS A 790 8.01 18.55 -2.86
CA LYS A 790 8.32 19.75 -2.08
C LYS A 790 9.68 20.33 -2.45
N LEU A 791 10.67 19.47 -2.68
CA LEU A 791 11.99 19.90 -3.13
C LEU A 791 11.98 20.43 -4.56
N ALA A 792 11.19 19.84 -5.46
CA ALA A 792 11.06 20.33 -6.84
C ALA A 792 10.52 21.76 -6.91
N LEU A 793 9.71 22.20 -5.93
CA LEU A 793 9.28 23.60 -5.83
C LEU A 793 10.45 24.57 -5.63
N LEU A 794 11.57 24.11 -5.05
CA LEU A 794 12.78 24.93 -4.92
C LEU A 794 13.53 25.11 -6.24
N ASP A 795 13.28 24.24 -7.23
CA ASP A 795 13.80 24.32 -8.59
C ASP A 795 12.75 24.86 -9.58
N ALA A 796 11.63 25.43 -9.10
CA ALA A 796 10.53 25.85 -9.97
C ALA A 796 10.97 26.84 -11.07
N ASP A 797 11.81 27.82 -10.73
CA ASP A 797 12.34 28.78 -11.68
C ASP A 797 13.21 28.09 -12.75
N LEU A 798 14.10 27.17 -12.32
CA LEU A 798 14.94 26.39 -13.22
C LEU A 798 14.10 25.51 -14.16
N HIS A 799 13.05 24.88 -13.64
CA HIS A 799 12.15 24.05 -14.44
C HIS A 799 11.36 24.89 -15.45
N HIS A 800 10.89 26.07 -15.06
CA HIS A 800 10.19 26.99 -15.96
C HIS A 800 11.11 27.49 -17.07
N GLU A 801 12.34 27.89 -16.74
CA GLU A 801 13.37 28.29 -17.70
C GLU A 801 13.70 27.16 -18.70
N LEU A 802 13.89 25.93 -18.21
CA LEU A 802 14.11 24.76 -19.05
C LEU A 802 12.93 24.48 -19.99
N GLN A 803 11.70 24.47 -19.47
CA GLN A 803 10.50 24.25 -20.29
C GLN A 803 10.34 25.33 -21.35
N SER A 804 10.63 26.59 -21.01
CA SER A 804 10.61 27.72 -21.95
C SER A 804 11.62 27.57 -23.09
N SER A 805 12.75 26.91 -22.85
CA SER A 805 13.73 26.55 -23.90
C SER A 805 13.30 25.36 -24.78
N GLY A 806 12.18 24.72 -24.47
CA GLY A 806 11.67 23.52 -25.16
C GLY A 806 12.16 22.19 -24.54
N PHE A 807 12.80 22.23 -23.37
CA PHE A 807 13.24 21.02 -22.67
C PHE A 807 12.06 20.23 -22.09
N GLN A 808 11.99 18.95 -22.44
CA GLN A 808 10.93 18.06 -21.99
C GLN A 808 11.23 17.54 -20.58
N LEU A 809 10.56 18.13 -19.59
CA LEU A 809 10.44 17.55 -18.25
C LEU A 809 9.29 16.53 -18.22
N PRO A 810 9.36 15.51 -17.35
CA PRO A 810 8.26 14.56 -17.20
C PRO A 810 7.02 15.21 -16.57
N THR A 811 5.84 14.72 -16.95
CA THR A 811 4.53 15.19 -16.49
C THR A 811 4.06 14.54 -15.18
N GLY A 812 4.83 13.59 -14.63
CA GLY A 812 4.47 12.81 -13.44
C GLY A 812 5.21 13.26 -12.17
N GLU A 813 4.47 13.36 -11.06
CA GLU A 813 4.88 14.00 -9.81
C GLU A 813 5.89 13.20 -8.94
N SER A 814 6.26 11.97 -9.31
CA SER A 814 7.16 11.07 -8.55
C SER A 814 8.33 10.51 -9.39
N ASP A 815 8.56 11.07 -10.58
CA ASP A 815 9.36 10.45 -11.63
C ASP A 815 10.88 10.42 -11.33
N PHE A 816 11.43 11.38 -10.56
CA PHE A 816 12.88 11.42 -10.29
C PHE A 816 13.37 10.20 -9.50
N ILE A 817 12.73 9.86 -8.38
CA ILE A 817 13.15 8.74 -7.52
C ILE A 817 12.99 7.42 -8.25
N GLU A 818 11.89 7.23 -8.98
CA GLU A 818 11.67 6.03 -9.79
C GLU A 818 12.73 5.87 -10.88
N ARG A 819 13.11 6.97 -11.54
CA ARG A 819 14.18 6.93 -12.55
C ARG A 819 15.56 6.69 -11.97
N LEU A 820 15.80 7.17 -10.74
CA LEU A 820 17.05 6.93 -10.01
C LEU A 820 17.15 5.47 -9.54
N THR A 821 16.10 4.94 -8.90
CA THR A 821 16.17 3.65 -8.19
C THR A 821 15.78 2.46 -9.07
N VAL A 822 14.81 2.62 -9.97
CA VAL A 822 14.25 1.53 -10.79
C VAL A 822 14.80 1.59 -12.22
N ARG A 823 14.55 2.68 -12.94
CA ARG A 823 14.94 2.80 -14.36
C ARG A 823 16.46 2.94 -14.55
N ARG A 824 17.14 3.50 -13.55
CA ARG A 824 18.58 3.84 -13.55
C ARG A 824 19.00 4.66 -14.79
N GLY A 825 18.16 5.60 -15.18
CA GLY A 825 18.38 6.45 -16.35
C GLY A 825 17.21 7.40 -16.62
N GLY A 826 17.44 8.42 -17.46
CA GLY A 826 16.43 9.43 -17.79
C GLY A 826 16.21 10.49 -16.69
N TYR A 827 17.20 10.66 -15.81
CA TYR A 827 17.27 11.75 -14.84
C TYR A 827 18.61 12.48 -14.96
N TYR A 828 18.70 13.67 -14.38
CA TYR A 828 19.91 14.46 -14.26
C TYR A 828 19.93 15.19 -12.91
N ILE A 829 21.10 15.18 -12.26
CA ILE A 829 21.38 15.99 -11.07
C ILE A 829 22.18 17.20 -11.58
N ASP A 830 21.52 18.34 -11.65
CA ASP A 830 22.06 19.53 -12.31
C ASP A 830 23.24 20.13 -11.55
N GLN A 831 24.35 20.26 -12.28
CA GLN A 831 25.61 20.87 -11.85
C GLN A 831 25.85 22.21 -12.54
N GLY A 832 24.82 22.76 -13.21
CA GLY A 832 24.84 24.03 -13.93
C GLY A 832 24.63 23.91 -15.44
N CYS A 833 24.49 22.69 -15.99
CA CYS A 833 24.23 22.49 -17.42
C CYS A 833 22.82 22.95 -17.81
N SER A 834 21.84 22.78 -16.92
CA SER A 834 20.45 23.15 -17.19
C SER A 834 20.29 24.63 -17.52
N ARG A 835 21.02 25.52 -16.84
CA ARG A 835 21.00 26.97 -17.13
C ARG A 835 21.64 27.33 -18.47
N LEU A 836 22.66 26.58 -18.90
CA LEU A 836 23.27 26.76 -20.22
C LEU A 836 22.32 26.34 -21.35
N ILE A 837 21.46 25.35 -21.11
CA ILE A 837 20.38 24.99 -22.04
C ILE A 837 19.32 26.09 -22.04
N ALA A 838 18.85 26.50 -20.86
CA ALA A 838 17.79 27.49 -20.72
C ALA A 838 18.13 28.84 -21.37
N ASN A 839 19.37 29.31 -21.24
CA ASN A 839 19.81 30.58 -21.81
C ASN A 839 20.28 30.47 -23.28
N GLY A 840 20.22 29.28 -23.88
CA GLY A 840 20.59 29.05 -25.28
C GLY A 840 22.09 28.90 -25.58
N SER A 841 22.96 28.92 -24.56
CA SER A 841 24.40 28.61 -24.74
C SER A 841 24.63 27.20 -25.24
N ILE A 842 23.76 26.27 -24.86
CA ILE A 842 23.62 24.93 -25.43
C ILE A 842 22.28 24.90 -26.16
N LYS A 843 22.31 24.70 -27.48
CA LYS A 843 21.09 24.58 -28.28
C LYS A 843 20.39 23.26 -27.97
N LEU A 844 19.06 23.26 -28.08
CA LEU A 844 18.25 22.08 -27.83
C LEU A 844 17.39 21.75 -29.06
N LYS A 845 17.33 20.47 -29.44
CA LYS A 845 16.39 19.96 -30.43
C LYS A 845 15.76 18.65 -29.96
N PRO A 846 14.44 18.44 -30.12
CA PRO A 846 13.82 17.15 -29.85
C PRO A 846 14.17 16.12 -30.93
N TYR A 847 14.33 14.86 -30.53
CA TYR A 847 14.72 13.76 -31.42
C TYR A 847 13.72 13.51 -32.56
N ASN A 848 12.43 13.81 -32.35
CA ASN A 848 11.40 13.62 -33.37
C ASN A 848 11.59 14.51 -34.62
N LEU A 849 12.40 15.57 -34.55
CA LEU A 849 12.78 16.41 -35.70
C LEU A 849 13.89 15.80 -36.55
N ILE A 850 14.62 14.80 -36.06
CA ILE A 850 15.75 14.21 -36.80
C ILE A 850 15.19 13.34 -37.94
N HIS A 851 15.58 13.62 -39.18
CA HIS A 851 15.23 12.82 -40.35
C HIS A 851 16.34 11.83 -40.70
N SER A 852 17.52 12.34 -41.03
CA SER A 852 18.69 11.55 -41.44
C SER A 852 19.99 12.32 -41.24
N LEU A 853 21.09 11.59 -41.17
CA LEU A 853 22.45 12.15 -41.24
C LEU A 853 22.81 12.42 -42.70
N VAL A 854 23.46 13.56 -42.92
CA VAL A 854 23.94 14.04 -44.22
C VAL A 854 25.45 14.33 -44.12
N PRO A 855 26.19 14.48 -45.23
CA PRO A 855 27.65 14.59 -45.20
C PRO A 855 28.24 15.58 -44.18
N ASN A 856 27.62 16.75 -44.01
CA ASN A 856 28.11 17.82 -43.14
C ASN A 856 27.23 18.10 -41.90
N GLY A 857 26.30 17.19 -41.55
CA GLY A 857 25.37 17.45 -40.47
C GLY A 857 24.17 16.50 -40.40
N ILE A 858 23.03 17.05 -39.97
CA ILE A 858 21.79 16.32 -39.74
C ILE A 858 20.66 17.04 -40.47
N ALA A 859 20.00 16.35 -41.39
CA ALA A 859 18.76 16.81 -42.01
C ALA A 859 17.61 16.68 -41.02
N LEU A 860 16.83 17.75 -40.88
CA LEU A 860 15.66 17.83 -40.04
C LEU A 860 14.38 17.63 -40.87
N LYS A 861 13.33 17.11 -40.25
CA LYS A 861 12.04 16.83 -40.91
C LYS A 861 11.32 18.07 -41.42
N ASN A 862 11.68 19.25 -40.93
CA ASN A 862 11.14 20.52 -41.38
C ASN A 862 11.87 21.09 -42.61
N GLY A 863 12.89 20.37 -43.13
CA GLY A 863 13.67 20.78 -44.31
C GLY A 863 14.98 21.52 -43.98
N ASP A 864 15.22 21.88 -42.72
CA ASP A 864 16.46 22.54 -42.29
C ASP A 864 17.62 21.53 -42.14
N GLU A 865 18.86 22.02 -42.21
CA GLU A 865 20.05 21.23 -41.89
C GLU A 865 20.77 21.78 -40.64
N LEU A 866 21.05 20.89 -39.68
CA LEU A 866 21.88 21.18 -38.51
C LEU A 866 23.32 20.74 -38.81
N LEU A 867 24.21 21.71 -39.01
CA LEU A 867 25.62 21.44 -39.28
C LEU A 867 26.33 20.84 -38.06
N ALA A 868 27.14 19.81 -38.28
CA ALA A 868 27.88 19.13 -37.21
C ALA A 868 29.23 18.65 -37.74
N ASP A 869 30.30 18.92 -36.99
CA ASP A 869 31.64 18.36 -37.23
C ASP A 869 31.82 17.05 -36.45
N THR A 870 31.11 16.90 -35.33
CA THR A 870 31.16 15.72 -34.46
C THR A 870 29.79 15.38 -33.90
N ILE A 871 29.51 14.08 -33.80
CA ILE A 871 28.32 13.54 -33.14
C ILE A 871 28.72 12.64 -31.98
N ILE A 872 28.14 12.89 -30.81
CA ILE A 872 28.38 12.10 -29.60
C ILE A 872 27.06 11.46 -29.14
N PHE A 873 27.02 10.14 -29.11
CA PHE A 873 25.90 9.37 -28.57
C PHE A 873 26.07 9.15 -27.06
N ALA A 874 25.27 9.85 -26.25
CA ALA A 874 25.10 9.65 -24.81
C ALA A 874 23.82 8.83 -24.55
N THR A 875 23.76 7.65 -25.17
CA THR A 875 22.52 6.89 -25.37
C THR A 875 22.38 5.66 -24.49
N GLY A 876 23.40 5.35 -23.69
CA GLY A 876 23.44 4.21 -22.78
C GLY A 876 23.93 2.94 -23.47
N PHE A 877 23.54 1.78 -22.94
CA PHE A 877 23.96 0.47 -23.43
C PHE A 877 22.75 -0.34 -23.91
N GLU A 878 22.98 -1.39 -24.71
CA GLU A 878 21.94 -2.31 -25.16
C GLU A 878 21.34 -3.09 -23.97
N SER A 879 20.01 -3.26 -23.91
CA SER A 879 19.34 -3.90 -22.76
C SER A 879 19.39 -5.43 -22.78
N ASP A 880 19.64 -6.03 -23.95
CA ASP A 880 19.32 -7.45 -24.20
C ASP A 880 20.57 -8.34 -24.30
N SER A 881 21.77 -7.80 -24.04
CA SER A 881 22.98 -8.61 -24.11
C SER A 881 23.27 -9.29 -22.77
N LYS A 882 23.60 -10.58 -22.82
CA LYS A 882 24.06 -11.38 -21.68
C LYS A 882 25.24 -10.68 -20.97
N PRO A 883 25.15 -10.33 -19.68
CA PRO A 883 26.19 -9.58 -18.97
C PRO A 883 27.50 -10.37 -18.78
N ALA A 884 27.41 -11.70 -18.74
CA ALA A 884 28.53 -12.62 -18.60
C ALA A 884 28.64 -13.56 -19.82
N VAL A 885 29.16 -13.02 -20.93
CA VAL A 885 29.36 -13.74 -22.20
C VAL A 885 30.28 -14.98 -22.08
N PHE A 886 31.11 -15.04 -21.04
CA PHE A 886 31.99 -16.17 -20.75
C PHE A 886 31.27 -17.35 -20.07
N LEU A 887 30.01 -17.19 -19.66
CA LEU A 887 29.17 -18.30 -19.24
C LEU A 887 28.54 -18.94 -20.48
N ASP A 888 28.34 -20.26 -20.45
CA ASP A 888 27.49 -20.94 -21.44
C ASP A 888 26.02 -20.48 -21.28
N ASP A 889 25.24 -20.52 -22.36
CA ASP A 889 23.80 -20.21 -22.35
C ASP A 889 23.02 -21.19 -21.47
N ALA A 890 23.41 -22.46 -21.43
CA ALA A 890 22.77 -23.47 -20.58
C ALA A 890 22.96 -23.21 -19.08
N ILE A 891 24.08 -22.59 -18.69
CA ILE A 891 24.33 -22.17 -17.31
C ILE A 891 23.54 -20.91 -17.00
N TYR A 892 23.61 -19.92 -17.90
CA TYR A 892 22.93 -18.64 -17.71
C TYR A 892 21.41 -18.80 -17.70
N SER A 893 20.84 -19.72 -18.47
CA SER A 893 19.39 -20.00 -18.46
C SER A 893 18.88 -20.57 -17.13
N LYS A 894 19.78 -21.08 -16.27
CA LYS A 894 19.42 -21.49 -14.89
C LYS A 894 19.30 -20.29 -13.95
N THR A 895 19.79 -19.11 -14.35
CA THR A 895 19.55 -17.88 -13.61
C THR A 895 18.15 -17.36 -13.91
N GLY A 896 17.49 -16.78 -12.91
CA GLY A 896 16.31 -15.97 -13.10
C GLY A 896 16.65 -14.65 -13.79
N LYS A 897 15.64 -13.81 -14.03
CA LYS A 897 15.85 -12.45 -14.54
C LYS A 897 16.79 -11.69 -13.60
N ILE A 898 17.92 -11.20 -14.12
CA ILE A 898 18.83 -10.34 -13.35
C ILE A 898 18.47 -8.88 -13.60
N GLY A 899 18.23 -8.13 -12.53
CA GLY A 899 17.84 -6.72 -12.60
C GLY A 899 16.33 -6.49 -12.67
N GLY A 900 15.93 -5.24 -12.39
CA GLY A 900 14.55 -4.88 -12.08
C GLY A 900 14.18 -5.18 -10.64
N ILE A 901 12.88 -5.14 -10.35
CA ILE A 901 12.30 -5.31 -9.01
C ILE A 901 11.22 -6.40 -9.08
N ASP A 902 11.19 -7.29 -8.09
CA ASP A 902 10.16 -8.34 -7.97
C ASP A 902 8.81 -7.80 -7.44
N THR A 903 7.83 -8.67 -7.29
CA THR A 903 6.50 -8.31 -6.78
C THR A 903 6.50 -7.85 -5.32
N GLU A 904 7.55 -8.13 -4.57
CA GLU A 904 7.72 -7.68 -3.18
C GLU A 904 8.44 -6.32 -3.10
N GLY A 905 9.04 -5.83 -4.19
CA GLY A 905 9.76 -4.56 -4.19
C GLY A 905 11.26 -4.68 -3.96
N GLU A 906 11.84 -5.89 -4.09
CA GLU A 906 13.28 -6.16 -3.96
C GLU A 906 13.97 -6.38 -5.32
N ALA A 907 15.25 -6.04 -5.40
CA ALA A 907 16.04 -6.22 -6.63
C ALA A 907 16.13 -7.71 -7.01
N ILE A 908 15.95 -8.04 -8.29
CA ILE A 908 15.98 -9.44 -8.76
C ILE A 908 17.42 -9.88 -9.05
N GLY A 909 17.89 -10.96 -8.42
CA GLY A 909 19.19 -11.60 -8.68
C GLY A 909 20.43 -10.80 -8.28
N LEU A 910 20.31 -9.51 -7.95
CA LEU A 910 21.40 -8.64 -7.53
C LEU A 910 21.53 -8.67 -6.00
N TRP A 911 22.72 -9.05 -5.48
CA TRP A 911 23.00 -9.27 -4.05
C TRP A 911 22.16 -10.39 -3.37
N ARG A 912 21.39 -11.14 -4.17
CA ARG A 912 20.47 -12.22 -3.79
C ARG A 912 20.78 -13.48 -4.60
N PRO A 913 20.19 -14.65 -4.27
CA PRO A 913 20.33 -15.84 -5.09
C PRO A 913 19.91 -15.56 -6.53
N SER A 914 20.75 -15.95 -7.48
CA SER A 914 20.52 -15.70 -8.91
C SER A 914 19.50 -16.67 -9.54
N GLY A 915 19.08 -17.71 -8.80
CA GLY A 915 18.42 -18.90 -9.33
C GLY A 915 19.38 -20.10 -9.46
N HIS A 916 20.69 -19.84 -9.56
CA HIS A 916 21.74 -20.85 -9.49
C HIS A 916 22.46 -20.77 -8.14
N ASP A 917 22.54 -21.88 -7.41
CA ASP A 917 22.99 -21.96 -6.00
C ASP A 917 24.42 -21.42 -5.77
N HIS A 918 25.26 -21.49 -6.81
CA HIS A 918 26.68 -21.12 -6.73
C HIS A 918 27.09 -19.94 -7.61
N LEU A 919 26.12 -19.21 -8.20
CA LEU A 919 26.37 -18.03 -9.05
C LEU A 919 25.69 -16.80 -8.46
N TRP A 920 26.43 -15.70 -8.37
CA TRP A 920 25.96 -14.47 -7.74
C TRP A 920 26.25 -13.24 -8.60
N PHE A 921 25.44 -12.20 -8.44
CA PHE A 921 25.63 -10.92 -9.10
C PHE A 921 25.72 -9.79 -8.08
N ALA A 922 26.69 -8.91 -8.24
CA ALA A 922 26.97 -7.80 -7.32
C ALA A 922 27.21 -6.50 -8.09
N GLY A 923 26.45 -5.44 -7.81
CA GLY A 923 26.56 -4.20 -8.57
C GLY A 923 25.74 -3.04 -8.02
N GLY A 924 25.89 -1.86 -8.62
CA GLY A 924 25.24 -0.62 -8.19
C GLY A 924 26.23 0.49 -7.87
N ASP A 925 25.72 1.54 -7.23
CA ASP A 925 26.56 2.62 -6.69
C ASP A 925 27.32 2.17 -5.43
N LEU A 926 28.19 3.04 -4.93
CA LEU A 926 29.02 2.76 -3.75
C LEU A 926 28.21 2.52 -2.47
N PHE A 927 27.08 3.20 -2.31
CA PHE A 927 26.15 2.99 -1.19
C PHE A 927 25.63 1.54 -1.19
N ASN A 928 25.12 1.08 -2.34
CA ASN A 928 24.64 -0.30 -2.49
C ASN A 928 25.77 -1.30 -2.24
N CYS A 929 26.97 -1.06 -2.79
CA CYS A 929 28.11 -1.94 -2.60
C CYS A 929 28.55 -2.03 -1.14
N ARG A 930 28.57 -0.91 -0.41
CA ARG A 930 28.91 -0.88 1.02
C ARG A 930 27.93 -1.70 1.85
N PHE A 931 26.63 -1.50 1.66
CA PHE A 931 25.61 -2.17 2.47
C PHE A 931 25.41 -3.65 2.11
N TYR A 932 25.20 -3.94 0.82
CA TYR A 932 24.77 -5.27 0.37
C TYR A 932 25.92 -6.28 0.23
N SER A 933 27.18 -5.85 0.06
CA SER A 933 28.33 -6.77 0.03
C SER A 933 28.42 -7.64 1.28
N ARG A 934 28.11 -7.08 2.46
CA ARG A 934 28.07 -7.82 3.73
C ARG A 934 27.00 -8.92 3.68
N LEU A 935 25.79 -8.59 3.22
CA LEU A 935 24.68 -9.53 3.16
C LEU A 935 24.92 -10.64 2.14
N LEU A 936 25.57 -10.33 1.01
CA LEU A 936 26.01 -11.34 0.04
C LEU A 936 27.07 -12.27 0.64
N ALA A 937 28.08 -11.71 1.31
CA ALA A 937 29.12 -12.52 1.96
C ALA A 937 28.54 -13.45 3.04
N LEU A 938 27.55 -12.99 3.81
CA LEU A 938 26.86 -13.80 4.82
C LEU A 938 26.00 -14.92 4.19
N GLN A 939 25.39 -14.68 3.03
CA GLN A 939 24.68 -15.75 2.29
C GLN A 939 25.64 -16.83 1.81
N ILE A 940 26.78 -16.43 1.23
CA ILE A 940 27.82 -17.36 0.76
C ILE A 940 28.39 -18.17 1.93
N PHE A 941 28.72 -17.50 3.03
CA PHE A 941 29.22 -18.16 4.24
C PHE A 941 28.23 -19.17 4.82
N ARG A 942 26.93 -18.83 4.82
CA ARG A 942 25.86 -19.75 5.25
C ARG A 942 25.77 -20.96 4.33
N ALA A 943 25.86 -20.78 3.02
CA ALA A 943 25.80 -21.87 2.04
C ALA A 943 26.96 -22.87 2.23
N GLN A 944 28.19 -22.36 2.43
CA GLN A 944 29.35 -23.23 2.68
C GLN A 944 29.26 -24.02 3.99
N SER A 945 28.74 -23.38 5.05
CA SER A 945 28.56 -24.05 6.35
C SER A 945 27.55 -25.20 6.30
N LEU A 946 26.62 -25.18 5.36
CA LEU A 946 25.61 -26.24 5.17
C LEU A 946 26.11 -27.37 4.26
N SER A 947 27.05 -27.10 3.34
CA SER A 947 27.63 -28.11 2.46
C SER A 947 28.76 -28.95 3.10
N GLY A 948 29.23 -28.57 4.29
CA GLY A 948 30.23 -29.31 5.06
C GLY A 948 29.66 -30.31 6.07
N LEU A 949 28.32 -30.44 6.13
CA LEU A 949 27.56 -31.49 6.83
C LEU A 949 27.06 -32.49 5.79
#